data_AF-A0A0V0XA00-F1
#
_entry.id   AF-A0A0V0XA00-F1
#
_cell.length_a   1.000
_cell.length_b   1.000
_cell.length_c   1.000
_cell.angle_alpha   90.00
_cell.angle_beta   90.00
_cell.angle_gamma   90.00
#
_symmetry.space_group_name_H-M   'P 1'
#
loop_
_entity.id
_entity.type
_entity.pdbx_description
1 polymer ?
#
loop_
_entity_poly.entity_id
_entity_poly.type
_entity_poly.pdbx_seq_one_letter_code
_entity_poly.pdbx_strand_id
1 'polypeptide(L)'
;MSHKFDSFLTLRIPSEPEKKFFDCKNSAVLHSKTGHKLCSSSFALSLFIAFSEGNENFSTHARKRKNFTGRYFTHPAVEESKKSPSSNEYFEHLSRKVQSDEANMSEEEKSILFKNLLSECHGHEISVLREKDCFNNLLIIIGDNASIAMELLWKIVNIRKKVILTLMTSYGGALEKLLAVALNESEGSRKASVLLKLSEIALENVDSLSVQHGGSHLLRRLGSAISGVEKCAHNGATPIFSAKNENEPKRFEANFLNQAEFISIYNNLAGRVLNWKSIREFANREPFSLLVQDFIAFDCSFNCTFVNGLLPSILEEKKKTVYSMLTNKQASRVWDQYIRFSSIENVLKLYENCFRGSVARLISDQYANYPLQQMIRKVDDSVLAKELYEEVLQCFDEIWKARLYGVVHSLCIFVREKPQLETILVEKIKTVLNCRDPKICEAHFLRCLLSMQRYVQDKVFLKKIKYFGSVLTQTLATFSTKEFFFEQMLNLPYEDFLQISSTSLGSYAVEALVKAAETLDQRKAVVNKILPITFKLANNRFGSRVLECVWENCDVEERLPIMDAMLKCSLNSQTGKLLAAKFSLDKYKISCWSTARMPNALPDLHTIQELKDIAHKLRIHSIRATNASNSGHPTSCCSMAEIMSVLFFHTMKYDPKNPRDPYNDRFILSKGHAGPILYACWVEAGLIPESELLNLRKIDSDLEGHPTPRLSFVDVATGSLGQGLSCAAGMAYVMKFMDKIDSRVYCVLGDGESAEGSVWEALHFAGMYELDNLVAIFDINRLGQSQPASLGHRIDVYQQRFEAFGWNVECVDGHDVEALCRSFSSAAGVKHKPTAIVAKTFKGCGIPKVEDQENWHGKALGKEAAAALEAINSRIKNFDHHKLSINLPRIDPSKPLKANDFSNVKLSEPPNYKIGEKVATRLAYGTALVKLGKSCDRVVALDGDVKNSTFADKFKNAFPDRFIECFISEQNMVGVAVGCSTRSRTLPFCSTFATFFTRAFDQLRMGAISGANVKCCGSHAGVSIGEDGPSQMGLEDIAMFRTLPGSTVFYPSDAVSCERAVELAARVNGICFIRTGRPNTPVIYSNEEQFSIGQAKIVRHSDKDRLMIVTAGVTLFEAFTAADVLAKEKGLHVCICDLFTVKPIDKRTLAEQAKRVGGKVLTVEDHYPEGGIGDAVASALAEYSDIQLTSLAVNALPRSGPPDSLMDMFGISAKHIIEACVQLAGHA
;
A
#
# COMPACT_ATOMS: atom_id res chain seq x y z
N MET A 1 57.49 -29.98 6.22
CA MET A 1 56.99 -31.36 6.45
C MET A 1 56.24 -31.32 7.80
N SER A 2 54.91 -31.31 7.79
CA SER A 2 54.03 -32.43 8.22
C SER A 2 54.09 -32.73 9.73
N HIS A 3 53.01 -32.64 10.54
CA HIS A 3 51.64 -33.11 10.28
C HIS A 3 50.51 -32.40 11.11
N LYS A 4 49.32 -32.32 10.49
CA LYS A 4 47.92 -32.48 11.02
C LYS A 4 47.46 -31.71 12.28
N PHE A 5 46.39 -30.88 12.24
CA PHE A 5 44.94 -31.24 12.24
C PHE A 5 44.54 -32.08 13.50
N ASP A 6 43.51 -31.77 14.31
CA ASP A 6 42.17 -31.29 13.90
C ASP A 6 41.31 -30.57 14.99
N SER A 7 40.30 -29.84 14.50
CA SER A 7 38.98 -29.44 15.08
C SER A 7 38.77 -28.87 16.51
N PHE A 8 38.09 -27.71 16.54
CA PHE A 8 37.40 -27.06 17.68
C PHE A 8 35.89 -27.43 17.75
N LEU A 9 35.20 -26.89 18.78
CA LEU A 9 33.74 -26.65 18.93
C LEU A 9 32.85 -27.71 19.60
N THR A 10 32.69 -27.53 20.92
CA THR A 10 31.37 -27.61 21.59
C THR A 10 31.30 -26.54 22.69
N LEU A 11 30.40 -25.56 22.55
CA LEU A 11 30.07 -24.62 23.64
C LEU A 11 28.54 -24.53 23.77
N ARG A 12 28.07 -24.74 25.00
CA ARG A 12 26.65 -24.77 25.36
C ARG A 12 26.13 -23.38 25.70
N ILE A 13 24.88 -23.13 25.36
CA ILE A 13 24.07 -22.00 25.83
C ILE A 13 23.67 -22.24 27.30
N PRO A 14 23.71 -21.22 28.18
CA PRO A 14 22.95 -21.21 29.42
C PRO A 14 21.84 -20.13 29.43
N SER A 15 20.60 -20.61 29.57
CA SER A 15 19.51 -19.96 30.34
C SER A 15 19.93 -19.77 31.81
N GLU A 16 19.37 -18.89 32.66
CA GLU A 16 18.13 -18.07 32.67
C GLU A 16 18.36 -16.83 33.61
N PRO A 17 17.40 -15.90 33.83
CA PRO A 17 17.66 -14.59 34.47
C PRO A 17 17.38 -14.49 35.98
N GLU A 18 18.08 -13.59 36.68
CA GLU A 18 17.70 -13.13 38.02
C GLU A 18 17.18 -11.68 38.04
N LYS A 19 16.08 -11.47 38.77
CA LYS A 19 15.50 -10.15 39.10
C LYS A 19 16.09 -9.61 40.39
N LYS A 20 16.51 -8.33 40.43
CA LYS A 20 16.48 -7.52 41.66
C LYS A 20 15.97 -6.10 41.40
N PHE A 21 14.93 -5.73 42.16
CA PHE A 21 14.48 -4.35 42.34
C PHE A 21 15.46 -3.58 43.25
N PHE A 22 15.54 -2.25 43.11
CA PHE A 22 15.17 -1.34 44.21
C PHE A 22 14.88 0.09 43.70
N ASP A 23 14.00 0.76 44.44
CA ASP A 23 13.47 2.11 44.23
C ASP A 23 13.99 3.06 45.32
N CYS A 24 14.27 4.34 45.03
CA CYS A 24 14.11 5.45 46.00
C CYS A 24 14.34 6.87 45.44
N LYS A 25 13.84 7.86 46.19
CA LYS A 25 13.73 9.29 45.85
C LYS A 25 14.77 10.20 46.56
N ASN A 26 15.12 11.30 45.88
CA ASN A 26 15.36 12.67 46.39
C ASN A 26 16.36 13.01 47.55
N SER A 27 17.51 13.58 47.13
CA SER A 27 17.93 15.00 47.30
C SER A 27 18.58 15.59 48.58
N ALA A 28 19.61 16.43 48.32
CA ALA A 28 20.03 17.72 48.96
C ALA A 28 21.17 17.72 50.02
N VAL A 29 22.05 18.74 50.19
CA VAL A 29 22.68 19.83 49.35
C VAL A 29 23.73 20.58 50.24
N LEU A 30 24.79 21.22 49.68
CA LEU A 30 25.51 22.48 50.10
C LEU A 30 26.96 22.51 49.50
N HIS A 31 27.34 23.37 48.53
CA HIS A 31 27.75 24.81 48.57
C HIS A 31 29.25 25.08 48.92
N SER A 32 29.98 26.06 48.34
CA SER A 32 29.76 26.95 47.16
C SER A 32 31.01 27.81 46.80
N LYS A 33 30.97 28.46 45.61
CA LYS A 33 31.73 29.63 45.08
C LYS A 33 32.56 29.31 43.81
N THR A 34 32.51 30.02 42.67
CA THR A 34 31.64 31.06 42.04
C THR A 34 32.25 31.25 40.63
N GLY A 35 31.59 31.59 39.51
CA GLY A 35 30.23 32.02 39.12
C GLY A 35 30.40 32.77 37.76
N HIS A 36 29.46 32.97 36.84
CA HIS A 36 28.01 32.78 36.67
C HIS A 36 27.72 32.69 35.12
N LYS A 37 26.51 32.63 34.53
CA LYS A 37 25.12 32.82 34.97
C LYS A 37 24.19 31.96 34.06
N LEU A 38 23.58 30.89 34.58
CA LEU A 38 22.55 30.08 33.93
C LEU A 38 21.76 29.28 35.00
N CYS A 39 20.55 28.79 34.67
CA CYS A 39 19.59 28.07 35.54
C CYS A 39 18.95 28.95 36.66
N SER A 40 17.78 28.60 37.26
CA SER A 40 17.25 27.26 37.58
C SER A 40 15.70 27.15 37.72
N SER A 41 15.22 25.93 37.99
CA SER A 41 13.84 25.50 38.28
C SER A 41 13.57 25.28 39.79
N SER A 42 12.30 25.09 40.23
CA SER A 42 11.93 24.35 41.47
C SER A 42 10.42 24.07 41.66
N PHE A 43 10.11 23.15 42.60
CA PHE A 43 8.81 22.47 42.85
C PHE A 43 7.98 23.06 44.03
N ALA A 44 6.83 22.45 44.37
CA ALA A 44 5.79 22.97 45.30
C ALA A 44 5.59 22.18 46.61
N LEU A 45 4.97 22.80 47.66
CA LEU A 45 4.09 22.12 48.64
C LEU A 45 3.22 23.06 49.54
N SER A 46 2.04 22.54 49.95
CA SER A 46 1.25 22.79 51.20
C SER A 46 0.36 24.03 51.46
N LEU A 47 -0.97 23.76 51.43
CA LEU A 47 -2.06 24.11 52.38
C LEU A 47 -2.22 25.53 53.00
N PHE A 48 -3.43 26.12 52.85
CA PHE A 48 -4.39 26.28 53.98
C PHE A 48 -5.86 26.56 53.53
N ILE A 49 -6.77 26.37 54.49
CA ILE A 49 -8.22 26.09 54.47
C ILE A 49 -9.18 27.33 54.43
N ALA A 50 -10.45 27.08 54.03
CA ALA A 50 -11.74 27.75 54.37
C ALA A 50 -12.37 28.92 53.52
N PHE A 51 -13.61 28.65 53.07
CA PHE A 51 -14.89 29.42 53.22
C PHE A 51 -14.83 30.90 53.66
N SER A 52 -15.65 31.84 53.16
CA SER A 52 -17.12 31.80 53.05
C SER A 52 -17.75 32.96 52.21
N GLU A 53 -19.01 32.76 51.79
CA GLU A 53 -20.15 33.71 51.68
C GLU A 53 -20.07 35.10 50.98
N GLY A 54 -21.22 35.53 50.42
CA GLY A 54 -21.68 36.92 50.59
C GLY A 54 -22.09 37.77 49.38
N ASN A 55 -23.26 37.48 48.80
CA ASN A 55 -24.24 38.43 48.23
C ASN A 55 -23.84 39.68 47.42
N GLU A 56 -24.27 39.64 46.15
CA GLU A 56 -25.24 40.58 45.52
C GLU A 56 -25.00 42.10 45.31
N ASN A 57 -25.29 42.48 44.04
CA ASN A 57 -26.05 43.63 43.56
C ASN A 57 -25.38 44.86 42.88
N PHE A 58 -25.79 45.00 41.60
CA PHE A 58 -26.11 46.22 40.84
C PHE A 58 -25.03 47.28 40.48
N SER A 59 -24.66 47.21 39.20
CA SER A 59 -24.98 48.24 38.18
C SER A 59 -23.90 49.24 37.69
N THR A 60 -23.59 49.12 36.40
CA THR A 60 -23.50 50.19 35.38
C THR A 60 -22.82 51.54 35.71
N HIS A 61 -21.67 51.84 35.08
CA HIS A 61 -21.62 52.78 33.94
C HIS A 61 -20.22 52.96 33.28
N ALA A 62 -20.22 52.87 31.95
CA ALA A 62 -19.44 53.59 30.92
C ALA A 62 -18.05 54.27 31.16
N ARG A 63 -17.15 54.05 30.18
CA ARG A 63 -16.03 54.93 29.69
C ARG A 63 -14.80 55.01 30.63
N LYS A 64 -13.54 55.13 30.15
CA LYS A 64 -12.94 55.65 28.89
C LYS A 64 -11.44 55.21 28.82
N ARG A 65 -10.85 55.04 27.61
CA ARG A 65 -9.47 55.43 27.14
C ARG A 65 -8.24 55.17 28.07
N LYS A 66 -7.02 54.80 27.64
CA LYS A 66 -6.26 55.07 26.39
C LYS A 66 -4.87 54.36 26.44
N ASN A 67 -4.26 54.06 25.27
CA ASN A 67 -2.79 53.97 24.98
C ASN A 67 -1.93 52.93 25.77
N PHE A 68 -0.94 52.24 25.18
CA PHE A 68 0.28 52.78 24.52
C PHE A 68 0.83 51.91 23.35
N THR A 69 1.92 52.36 22.71
CA THR A 69 2.25 52.10 21.29
C THR A 69 3.70 51.65 20.98
N GLY A 70 3.90 50.96 19.84
CA GLY A 70 5.12 50.99 19.00
C GLY A 70 6.05 49.75 19.11
N ARG A 71 6.88 49.36 18.12
CA ARG A 71 7.22 49.80 16.73
C ARG A 71 7.74 48.54 15.97
N TYR A 72 7.79 48.41 14.63
CA TYR A 72 8.83 48.98 13.74
C TYR A 72 8.67 48.60 12.22
N PHE A 73 9.22 49.44 11.32
CA PHE A 73 9.62 49.25 9.89
C PHE A 73 8.59 49.05 8.72
N THR A 74 8.10 50.18 8.17
CA THR A 74 8.23 50.70 6.76
C THR A 74 8.67 49.78 5.60
N HIS A 75 8.28 49.89 4.30
CA HIS A 75 7.31 50.61 3.41
C HIS A 75 7.50 50.02 1.95
N PRO A 76 6.74 50.34 0.86
CA PRO A 76 5.63 51.29 0.72
C PRO A 76 4.34 50.86 -0.04
N ALA A 77 3.22 51.46 0.39
CA ALA A 77 2.09 52.03 -0.38
C ALA A 77 1.33 51.20 -1.44
N VAL A 78 0.07 50.86 -1.12
CA VAL A 78 -1.13 51.60 -1.59
C VAL A 78 -2.10 51.74 -0.40
N GLU A 79 -2.87 52.83 -0.36
CA GLU A 79 -3.84 53.14 0.71
C GLU A 79 -5.15 52.34 0.59
N GLU A 80 -5.72 51.89 1.71
CA GLU A 80 -7.09 52.27 2.12
C GLU A 80 -7.42 51.79 3.54
N SER A 81 -8.27 52.55 4.25
CA SER A 81 -8.59 52.30 5.66
C SER A 81 -9.81 51.40 5.85
N LYS A 82 -9.68 50.33 6.65
CA LYS A 82 -10.83 49.55 7.16
C LYS A 82 -10.71 49.30 8.67
N LYS A 83 -11.85 49.36 9.35
CA LYS A 83 -12.00 49.05 10.79
C LYS A 83 -11.67 47.58 11.05
N SER A 84 -11.15 47.27 12.24
CA SER A 84 -11.07 45.90 12.74
C SER A 84 -12.47 45.27 12.79
N PRO A 85 -12.69 44.05 12.24
CA PRO A 85 -13.98 43.37 12.28
C PRO A 85 -14.43 43.05 13.71
N SER A 86 -15.74 42.89 13.90
CA SER A 86 -16.29 42.18 15.07
C SER A 86 -15.94 40.69 15.04
N SER A 87 -15.99 40.02 16.20
CA SER A 87 -15.69 38.59 16.29
C SER A 87 -16.58 37.73 15.40
N ASN A 88 -17.85 38.12 15.20
CA ASN A 88 -18.76 37.40 14.31
C ASN A 88 -18.39 37.63 12.83
N GLU A 89 -18.08 38.86 12.41
CA GLU A 89 -17.57 39.15 11.05
C GLU A 89 -16.26 38.42 10.75
N TYR A 90 -15.39 38.21 11.75
CA TYR A 90 -14.17 37.41 11.61
C TYR A 90 -14.48 35.94 11.31
N PHE A 91 -15.32 35.28 12.13
CA PHE A 91 -15.70 33.88 11.88
C PHE A 91 -16.56 33.70 10.63
N GLU A 92 -17.39 34.68 10.27
CA GLU A 92 -18.18 34.64 9.03
C GLU A 92 -17.28 34.80 7.79
N HIS A 93 -16.29 35.69 7.83
CA HIS A 93 -15.28 35.81 6.77
C HIS A 93 -14.44 34.52 6.63
N LEU A 94 -14.03 33.92 7.75
CA LEU A 94 -13.27 32.66 7.77
C LEU A 94 -14.11 31.48 7.22
N SER A 95 -15.38 31.38 7.61
CA SER A 95 -16.31 30.36 7.10
C SER A 95 -16.47 30.45 5.58
N ARG A 96 -16.70 31.66 5.04
CA ARG A 96 -16.79 31.88 3.59
C ARG A 96 -15.48 31.58 2.87
N LYS A 97 -14.32 31.86 3.48
CA LYS A 97 -13.00 31.57 2.90
C LYS A 97 -12.71 30.06 2.86
N VAL A 98 -13.01 29.32 3.94
CA VAL A 98 -12.89 27.86 3.95
C VAL A 98 -13.78 27.24 2.87
N GLN A 99 -15.02 27.73 2.72
CA GLN A 99 -15.95 27.28 1.67
C GLN A 99 -15.52 27.66 0.23
N SER A 100 -14.71 28.71 0.02
CA SER A 100 -14.20 29.06 -1.32
C SER A 100 -12.92 28.30 -1.67
N ASP A 101 -12.05 28.08 -0.69
CA ASP A 101 -10.70 27.54 -0.89
C ASP A 101 -10.68 26.00 -0.79
N GLU A 102 -11.77 25.39 -0.29
CA GLU A 102 -11.94 23.93 -0.09
C GLU A 102 -11.69 23.07 -1.34
N ALA A 103 -11.85 23.65 -2.54
CA ALA A 103 -11.62 22.95 -3.80
C ALA A 103 -10.13 22.66 -4.11
N ASN A 104 -9.18 23.35 -3.44
CA ASN A 104 -7.75 23.31 -3.76
C ASN A 104 -6.81 23.10 -2.56
N MET A 105 -7.30 23.08 -1.31
CA MET A 105 -6.47 22.86 -0.12
C MET A 105 -6.36 21.38 0.28
N SER A 106 -5.16 20.94 0.65
CA SER A 106 -4.93 19.60 1.22
C SER A 106 -5.48 19.48 2.66
N GLU A 107 -5.75 18.25 3.09
CA GLU A 107 -6.22 17.99 4.46
C GLU A 107 -5.18 18.35 5.54
N GLU A 108 -3.88 18.32 5.22
CA GLU A 108 -2.83 18.81 6.13
C GLU A 108 -2.86 20.33 6.28
N GLU A 109 -3.04 21.08 5.19
CA GLU A 109 -3.18 22.55 5.26
C GLU A 109 -4.44 22.96 6.04
N LYS A 110 -5.56 22.25 5.83
CA LYS A 110 -6.79 22.42 6.64
C LYS A 110 -6.52 22.13 8.12
N SER A 111 -5.89 20.99 8.43
CA SER A 111 -5.55 20.58 9.80
C SER A 111 -4.65 21.59 10.51
N ILE A 112 -3.64 22.13 9.82
CA ILE A 112 -2.74 23.18 10.35
C ILE A 112 -3.50 24.49 10.57
N LEU A 113 -4.30 24.94 9.59
CA LEU A 113 -5.13 26.14 9.70
C LEU A 113 -6.07 26.07 10.93
N PHE A 114 -6.73 24.93 11.13
CA PHE A 114 -7.67 24.74 12.23
C PHE A 114 -6.97 24.54 13.58
N LYS A 115 -5.81 23.89 13.65
CA LYS A 115 -4.98 23.85 14.87
C LYS A 115 -4.52 25.24 15.28
N ASN A 116 -4.17 26.10 14.33
CA ASN A 116 -3.84 27.50 14.61
C ASN A 116 -5.07 28.28 15.11
N LEU A 117 -6.22 28.15 14.43
CA LEU A 117 -7.48 28.79 14.86
C LEU A 117 -7.93 28.33 16.27
N LEU A 118 -7.73 27.05 16.60
CA LEU A 118 -8.00 26.52 17.93
C LEU A 118 -6.94 26.93 18.94
N SER A 119 -5.66 27.09 18.58
CA SER A 119 -4.62 27.50 19.52
C SER A 119 -4.83 28.93 20.03
N GLU A 120 -5.36 29.82 19.17
CA GLU A 120 -5.81 31.18 19.51
C GLU A 120 -7.05 31.21 20.42
N CYS A 121 -7.83 30.12 20.50
CA CYS A 121 -8.97 30.02 21.41
C CYS A 121 -8.53 29.66 22.85
N HIS A 122 -8.39 30.68 23.70
CA HIS A 122 -8.18 30.53 25.14
C HIS A 122 -9.47 30.72 25.96
N GLY A 123 -9.41 30.45 27.27
CA GLY A 123 -10.59 30.31 28.14
C GLY A 123 -11.46 31.55 28.32
N HIS A 124 -11.05 32.71 27.81
CA HIS A 124 -11.88 33.92 27.76
C HIS A 124 -12.59 34.11 26.39
N GLU A 125 -11.99 33.73 25.25
CA GLU A 125 -12.63 33.84 23.93
C GLU A 125 -13.80 32.87 23.72
N ILE A 126 -13.85 31.72 24.42
CA ILE A 126 -14.99 30.79 24.31
C ILE A 126 -16.31 31.41 24.81
N SER A 127 -16.25 32.58 25.46
CA SER A 127 -17.44 33.42 25.72
C SER A 127 -18.17 33.91 24.47
N VAL A 128 -17.53 33.91 23.29
CA VAL A 128 -18.12 34.24 21.99
C VAL A 128 -19.09 33.15 21.49
N LEU A 129 -18.97 31.89 21.96
CA LEU A 129 -19.95 30.82 21.67
C LEU A 129 -21.34 31.04 22.31
N ARG A 130 -21.55 32.18 22.98
CA ARG A 130 -22.87 32.63 23.42
C ARG A 130 -23.72 33.16 22.28
N GLU A 131 -23.13 33.49 21.14
CA GLU A 131 -23.84 33.89 19.93
C GLU A 131 -24.10 32.67 19.03
N LYS A 132 -25.38 32.43 18.73
CA LYS A 132 -25.85 31.26 17.97
C LYS A 132 -25.16 31.11 16.62
N ASP A 133 -24.94 32.24 15.94
CA ASP A 133 -24.42 32.28 14.58
C ASP A 133 -22.91 32.05 14.56
N CYS A 134 -22.16 32.59 15.54
CA CYS A 134 -20.76 32.22 15.78
C CYS A 134 -20.60 30.71 15.99
N PHE A 135 -21.41 30.09 16.84
CA PHE A 135 -21.28 28.65 17.12
C PHE A 135 -21.70 27.78 15.91
N ASN A 136 -22.72 28.18 15.14
CA ASN A 136 -23.08 27.49 13.89
C ASN A 136 -22.00 27.65 12.80
N ASN A 137 -21.42 28.84 12.64
CA ASN A 137 -20.32 29.07 11.69
C ASN A 137 -19.11 28.23 12.07
N LEU A 138 -18.81 28.09 13.36
CA LEU A 138 -17.74 27.21 13.83
C LEU A 138 -18.00 25.73 13.50
N LEU A 139 -19.24 25.26 13.61
CA LEU A 139 -19.62 23.90 13.19
C LEU A 139 -19.47 23.67 11.69
N ILE A 140 -19.79 24.68 10.86
CA ILE A 140 -19.57 24.64 9.42
C ILE A 140 -18.07 24.55 9.09
N ILE A 141 -17.24 25.29 9.83
CA ILE A 141 -15.77 25.29 9.68
C ILE A 141 -15.15 23.94 10.08
N ILE A 142 -15.66 23.28 11.13
CA ILE A 142 -15.15 21.99 11.62
C ILE A 142 -15.49 20.84 10.66
N GLY A 143 -16.63 20.92 9.97
CA GLY A 143 -17.11 19.86 9.08
C GLY A 143 -17.21 18.50 9.80
N ASP A 144 -16.73 17.45 9.15
CA ASP A 144 -16.70 16.08 9.69
C ASP A 144 -15.36 15.74 10.41
N ASN A 145 -14.51 16.72 10.72
CA ASN A 145 -13.20 16.47 11.34
C ASN A 145 -13.32 16.17 12.85
N ALA A 146 -13.29 14.87 13.17
CA ALA A 146 -13.47 14.35 14.53
C ALA A 146 -12.45 14.87 15.55
N SER A 147 -11.19 15.07 15.13
CA SER A 147 -10.09 15.46 16.02
C SER A 147 -10.25 16.90 16.52
N ILE A 148 -10.55 17.80 15.60
CA ILE A 148 -10.82 19.22 15.85
C ILE A 148 -12.09 19.37 16.70
N ALA A 149 -13.13 18.59 16.39
CA ALA A 149 -14.36 18.55 17.19
C ALA A 149 -14.11 18.06 18.63
N MET A 150 -13.28 17.03 18.82
CA MET A 150 -12.90 16.51 20.13
C MET A 150 -12.07 17.51 20.93
N GLU A 151 -11.10 18.19 20.32
CA GLU A 151 -10.30 19.21 20.99
C GLU A 151 -11.17 20.39 21.46
N LEU A 152 -12.11 20.86 20.62
CA LEU A 152 -13.06 21.90 21.00
C LEU A 152 -13.96 21.47 22.17
N LEU A 153 -14.53 20.26 22.14
CA LEU A 153 -15.33 19.76 23.26
C LEU A 153 -14.51 19.65 24.54
N TRP A 154 -13.28 19.16 24.45
CA TRP A 154 -12.37 19.05 25.58
C TRP A 154 -12.09 20.44 26.20
N LYS A 155 -11.97 21.50 25.38
CA LYS A 155 -11.93 22.88 25.87
C LYS A 155 -13.26 23.31 26.51
N ILE A 156 -14.41 23.03 25.88
CA ILE A 156 -15.74 23.40 26.40
C ILE A 156 -16.03 22.78 27.78
N VAL A 157 -15.79 21.48 27.97
CA VAL A 157 -16.06 20.79 29.25
C VAL A 157 -15.14 21.24 30.39
N ASN A 158 -14.08 21.98 30.11
CA ASN A 158 -13.15 22.54 31.10
C ASN A 158 -13.46 24.00 31.48
N ILE A 159 -14.58 24.55 31.01
CA ILE A 159 -15.10 25.87 31.40
C ILE A 159 -15.97 25.76 32.67
N ARG A 160 -16.26 26.90 33.32
CA ARG A 160 -17.21 27.00 34.45
C ARG A 160 -18.57 26.35 34.12
N LYS A 161 -19.00 25.40 34.95
CA LYS A 161 -20.27 24.63 34.88
C LYS A 161 -21.51 25.44 34.47
N LYS A 162 -21.67 26.67 34.99
CA LYS A 162 -22.79 27.57 34.64
C LYS A 162 -22.85 27.93 33.14
N VAL A 163 -21.70 28.06 32.47
CA VAL A 163 -21.62 28.35 31.03
C VAL A 163 -22.00 27.10 30.22
N ILE A 164 -21.52 25.92 30.63
CA ILE A 164 -21.88 24.64 30.01
C ILE A 164 -23.40 24.44 30.08
N LEU A 165 -24.02 24.68 31.24
CA LEU A 165 -25.48 24.59 31.39
C LEU A 165 -26.24 25.57 30.48
N THR A 166 -25.71 26.79 30.26
CA THR A 166 -26.27 27.74 29.28
C THR A 166 -26.16 27.21 27.85
N LEU A 167 -25.03 26.60 27.47
CA LEU A 167 -24.87 25.96 26.16
C LEU A 167 -25.83 24.77 25.98
N MET A 168 -26.00 23.92 27.00
CA MET A 168 -26.89 22.75 26.94
C MET A 168 -28.38 23.14 26.81
N THR A 169 -28.81 24.19 27.50
CA THR A 169 -30.22 24.67 27.49
C THR A 169 -30.54 25.53 26.27
N SER A 170 -29.72 26.56 25.99
CA SER A 170 -29.97 27.50 24.88
C SER A 170 -29.49 27.00 23.51
N TYR A 171 -28.45 26.16 23.47
CA TYR A 171 -27.76 25.74 22.24
C TYR A 171 -27.54 24.22 22.15
N GLY A 172 -28.32 23.41 22.88
CA GLY A 172 -28.13 21.96 22.98
C GLY A 172 -28.09 21.23 21.63
N GLY A 173 -28.80 21.72 20.61
CA GLY A 173 -28.75 21.14 19.25
C GLY A 173 -27.47 21.44 18.46
N ALA A 174 -26.73 22.50 18.79
CA ALA A 174 -25.39 22.76 18.23
C ALA A 174 -24.34 21.91 18.96
N LEU A 175 -24.47 21.79 20.29
CA LEU A 175 -23.61 20.93 21.11
C LEU A 175 -23.81 19.43 20.78
N GLU A 176 -25.03 19.02 20.42
CA GLU A 176 -25.36 17.66 19.98
C GLU A 176 -24.68 17.30 18.65
N LYS A 177 -24.67 18.22 17.67
CA LYS A 177 -23.92 18.05 16.42
C LYS A 177 -22.42 17.97 16.65
N LEU A 178 -21.86 18.86 17.48
CA LEU A 178 -20.44 18.83 17.82
C LEU A 178 -20.04 17.50 18.47
N LEU A 179 -20.85 17.00 19.39
CA LEU A 179 -20.67 15.70 20.04
C LEU A 179 -20.75 14.55 19.03
N ALA A 180 -21.67 14.61 18.06
CA ALA A 180 -21.78 13.57 17.03
C ALA A 180 -20.50 13.46 16.16
N VAL A 181 -19.91 14.59 15.73
CA VAL A 181 -18.65 14.58 14.95
C VAL A 181 -17.48 14.11 15.80
N ALA A 182 -17.34 14.64 17.02
CA ALA A 182 -16.24 14.29 17.92
C ALA A 182 -16.23 12.81 18.33
N LEU A 183 -17.40 12.15 18.40
CA LEU A 183 -17.49 10.73 18.74
C LEU A 183 -16.90 9.80 17.68
N ASN A 184 -16.52 10.30 16.50
CA ASN A 184 -15.76 9.55 15.50
C ASN A 184 -14.24 9.51 15.78
N GLU A 185 -13.75 10.22 16.80
CA GLU A 185 -12.32 10.23 17.14
C GLU A 185 -11.85 8.90 17.76
N SER A 186 -10.62 8.54 17.40
CA SER A 186 -9.86 7.34 17.77
C SER A 186 -9.27 7.38 19.19
N GLU A 187 -8.95 8.57 19.71
CA GLU A 187 -8.31 8.74 21.03
C GLU A 187 -9.30 8.52 22.20
N GLY A 188 -9.36 7.28 22.70
CA GLY A 188 -10.38 6.86 23.69
C GLY A 188 -10.35 7.55 25.06
N SER A 189 -9.21 8.06 25.53
CA SER A 189 -9.08 8.64 26.88
C SER A 189 -9.77 10.01 27.02
N ARG A 190 -9.59 10.90 26.03
CA ARG A 190 -10.26 12.21 25.98
C ARG A 190 -11.77 12.06 25.81
N LYS A 191 -12.19 11.12 24.95
CA LYS A 191 -13.58 10.78 24.66
C LYS A 191 -14.36 10.41 25.92
N ALA A 192 -13.80 9.55 26.77
CA ALA A 192 -14.40 9.18 28.05
C ALA A 192 -14.56 10.38 29.00
N SER A 193 -13.52 11.21 29.15
CA SER A 193 -13.54 12.38 30.04
C SER A 193 -14.59 13.43 29.63
N VAL A 194 -14.74 13.69 28.33
CA VAL A 194 -15.78 14.60 27.78
C VAL A 194 -17.19 14.05 28.04
N LEU A 195 -17.42 12.76 27.78
CA LEU A 195 -18.72 12.12 27.97
C LEU A 195 -19.15 12.09 29.42
N LEU A 196 -18.24 11.75 30.35
CA LEU A 196 -18.50 11.71 31.78
C LEU A 196 -19.03 13.07 32.27
N LYS A 197 -18.23 14.12 32.03
CA LYS A 197 -18.47 15.47 32.55
C LYS A 197 -19.72 16.15 31.97
N LEU A 198 -20.07 15.87 30.71
CA LEU A 198 -21.35 16.31 30.13
C LEU A 198 -22.54 15.55 30.73
N SER A 199 -22.39 14.25 30.99
CA SER A 199 -23.47 13.39 31.50
C SER A 199 -23.80 13.67 32.98
N GLU A 200 -22.80 13.98 33.81
CA GLU A 200 -22.99 14.47 35.18
C GLU A 200 -23.83 15.75 35.23
N ILE A 201 -23.45 16.76 34.43
CA ILE A 201 -24.17 18.04 34.36
C ILE A 201 -25.59 17.84 33.80
N ALA A 202 -25.77 16.91 32.85
CA ALA A 202 -27.08 16.56 32.32
C ALA A 202 -27.98 15.90 33.38
N LEU A 203 -27.44 14.97 34.18
CA LEU A 203 -28.16 14.25 35.22
C LEU A 203 -28.69 15.18 36.32
N GLU A 204 -27.89 16.14 36.77
CA GLU A 204 -28.31 17.16 37.75
C GLU A 204 -29.48 18.03 37.25
N ASN A 205 -29.65 18.18 35.93
CA ASN A 205 -30.56 19.16 35.31
C ASN A 205 -31.64 18.52 34.41
N VAL A 206 -31.81 17.19 34.45
CA VAL A 206 -32.59 16.43 33.46
C VAL A 206 -34.04 16.87 33.35
N ASP A 207 -34.68 17.27 34.45
CA ASP A 207 -36.07 17.71 34.48
C ASP A 207 -36.27 18.99 33.66
N SER A 208 -35.28 19.91 33.69
CA SER A 208 -35.28 21.13 32.87
C SER A 208 -34.93 20.87 31.40
N LEU A 209 -33.99 19.94 31.15
CA LEU A 209 -33.49 19.63 29.81
C LEU A 209 -34.49 18.79 29.00
N SER A 210 -35.19 17.85 29.64
CA SER A 210 -36.06 16.86 29.00
C SER A 210 -37.28 17.46 28.27
N VAL A 211 -37.75 18.62 28.72
CA VAL A 211 -38.89 19.34 28.10
C VAL A 211 -38.46 20.45 27.13
N GLN A 212 -37.18 20.81 27.09
CA GLN A 212 -36.62 21.77 26.12
C GLN A 212 -36.19 21.06 24.84
N HIS A 213 -36.40 21.67 23.67
CA HIS A 213 -36.04 21.05 22.40
C HIS A 213 -34.53 20.77 22.27
N GLY A 214 -33.68 21.76 22.57
CA GLY A 214 -32.21 21.57 22.55
C GLY A 214 -31.71 20.59 23.61
N GLY A 215 -32.23 20.69 24.83
CA GLY A 215 -31.86 19.82 25.95
C GLY A 215 -32.25 18.36 25.74
N SER A 216 -33.45 18.10 25.20
CA SER A 216 -33.91 16.73 24.95
C SER A 216 -33.11 16.06 23.84
N HIS A 217 -32.75 16.78 22.77
CA HIS A 217 -31.86 16.27 21.72
C HIS A 217 -30.46 15.92 22.26
N LEU A 218 -29.88 16.75 23.13
CA LEU A 218 -28.60 16.45 23.77
C LEU A 218 -28.70 15.23 24.71
N LEU A 219 -29.75 15.13 25.53
CA LEU A 219 -29.98 13.97 26.40
C LEU A 219 -30.09 12.65 25.62
N ARG A 220 -30.72 12.68 24.43
CA ARG A 220 -30.81 11.51 23.54
C ARG A 220 -29.45 11.08 23.01
N ARG A 221 -28.60 12.04 22.62
CA ARG A 221 -27.24 11.78 22.13
C ARG A 221 -26.31 11.27 23.24
N LEU A 222 -26.38 11.87 24.44
CA LEU A 222 -25.66 11.39 25.62
C LEU A 222 -26.12 9.97 26.00
N GLY A 223 -27.44 9.73 26.08
CA GLY A 223 -28.01 8.41 26.36
C GLY A 223 -27.54 7.34 25.37
N SER A 224 -27.54 7.63 24.06
CA SER A 224 -27.00 6.76 23.01
C SER A 224 -25.50 6.48 23.21
N ALA A 225 -24.69 7.51 23.49
CA ALA A 225 -23.26 7.38 23.65
C ALA A 225 -22.85 6.58 24.92
N ILE A 226 -23.52 6.78 26.05
CA ILE A 226 -23.21 6.07 27.31
C ILE A 226 -23.85 4.66 27.39
N SER A 227 -24.92 4.40 26.63
CA SER A 227 -25.50 3.05 26.51
C SER A 227 -24.81 2.17 25.48
N GLY A 228 -24.01 2.77 24.58
CA GLY A 228 -23.38 2.05 23.47
C GLY A 228 -24.34 1.65 22.35
N VAL A 229 -25.53 2.26 22.31
CA VAL A 229 -26.60 1.95 21.35
C VAL A 229 -26.67 3.03 20.29
N GLU A 230 -26.41 2.67 19.03
CA GLU A 230 -26.65 3.61 17.92
C GLU A 230 -28.12 3.66 17.53
N LYS A 231 -28.62 4.88 17.30
CA LYS A 231 -29.97 5.09 16.80
C LYS A 231 -30.02 4.72 15.31
N CYS A 232 -30.78 3.68 14.96
CA CYS A 232 -31.15 3.45 13.55
C CYS A 232 -31.83 4.72 13.01
N ALA A 233 -31.22 5.34 11.99
CA ALA A 233 -31.65 6.63 11.47
C ALA A 233 -33.02 6.53 10.77
N HIS A 234 -34.09 6.86 11.48
CA HIS A 234 -35.37 7.22 10.87
C HIS A 234 -35.27 8.61 10.24
N ASN A 235 -34.71 8.65 9.03
CA ASN A 235 -34.89 9.76 8.09
C ASN A 235 -36.39 10.09 7.98
N GLY A 236 -36.74 11.37 7.89
CA GLY A 236 -38.11 11.90 8.00
C GLY A 236 -39.09 11.55 6.86
N ALA A 237 -38.97 10.38 6.26
CA ALA A 237 -39.94 9.81 5.33
C ALA A 237 -41.06 9.08 6.10
N THR A 238 -42.24 9.02 5.47
CA THR A 238 -43.39 8.21 5.89
C THR A 238 -42.99 6.76 6.22
N PRO A 239 -43.64 6.06 7.18
CA PRO A 239 -43.18 4.76 7.65
C PRO A 239 -43.04 3.74 6.51
N ILE A 240 -41.80 3.43 6.16
CA ILE A 240 -41.47 2.30 5.30
C ILE A 240 -41.47 1.07 6.20
N PHE A 241 -42.59 0.35 6.27
CA PHE A 241 -42.63 -1.03 6.72
C PHE A 241 -41.75 -1.87 5.78
N SER A 242 -40.47 -2.04 6.14
CA SER A 242 -39.64 -3.12 5.61
C SER A 242 -39.95 -4.38 6.41
N ALA A 243 -40.28 -5.49 5.73
CA ALA A 243 -40.50 -6.79 6.36
C ALA A 243 -39.19 -7.50 6.79
N LYS A 244 -38.09 -6.75 6.86
CA LYS A 244 -36.82 -7.13 7.49
C LYS A 244 -36.45 -6.03 8.48
N ASN A 245 -35.81 -6.42 9.58
CA ASN A 245 -35.45 -5.64 10.76
C ASN A 245 -36.52 -5.60 11.86
N GLU A 246 -36.77 -6.76 12.46
CA GLU A 246 -36.87 -6.88 13.92
C GLU A 246 -35.50 -6.50 14.53
N ASN A 247 -35.13 -5.22 14.45
CA ASN A 247 -33.85 -4.76 14.96
C ASN A 247 -33.91 -4.65 16.48
N GLU A 248 -33.30 -5.61 17.16
CA GLU A 248 -32.59 -5.31 18.40
C GLU A 248 -31.69 -4.08 18.18
N PRO A 249 -31.58 -3.16 19.15
CA PRO A 249 -30.72 -2.00 18.97
C PRO A 249 -29.26 -2.46 18.90
N LYS A 250 -28.57 -2.13 17.81
CA LYS A 250 -27.17 -2.52 17.58
C LYS A 250 -26.29 -1.94 18.70
N ARG A 251 -25.69 -2.83 19.49
CA ARG A 251 -24.62 -2.50 20.44
C ARG A 251 -23.31 -2.27 19.67
N PHE A 252 -22.53 -1.27 20.06
CA PHE A 252 -21.13 -1.13 19.67
C PHE A 252 -20.20 -1.99 20.52
N GLU A 253 -19.13 -2.52 19.91
CA GLU A 253 -17.91 -2.93 20.62
C GLU A 253 -17.09 -1.69 21.02
N ALA A 254 -17.63 -0.88 21.92
CA ALA A 254 -16.92 0.27 22.48
C ALA A 254 -16.12 -0.13 23.72
N ASN A 255 -14.82 -0.40 23.54
CA ASN A 255 -13.85 -0.90 24.54
C ASN A 255 -13.72 -0.09 25.87
N PHE A 256 -14.49 0.99 26.06
CA PHE A 256 -14.46 1.86 27.25
C PHE A 256 -15.78 1.88 28.04
N LEU A 257 -16.88 1.29 27.55
CA LEU A 257 -18.20 1.39 28.19
C LEU A 257 -18.41 0.46 29.41
N ASN A 258 -17.50 -0.48 29.66
CA ASN A 258 -17.59 -1.40 30.81
C ASN A 258 -17.16 -0.77 32.16
N GLN A 259 -17.04 0.55 32.24
CA GLN A 259 -16.76 1.26 33.49
C GLN A 259 -18.07 1.47 34.28
N ALA A 260 -18.10 1.04 35.54
CA ALA A 260 -19.28 1.09 36.41
C ALA A 260 -19.91 2.50 36.55
N GLU A 261 -19.11 3.55 36.35
CA GLU A 261 -19.50 4.96 36.40
C GLU A 261 -20.51 5.33 35.30
N PHE A 262 -20.29 4.91 34.05
CA PHE A 262 -21.22 5.18 32.94
C PHE A 262 -22.55 4.44 33.11
N ILE A 263 -22.52 3.18 33.60
CA ILE A 263 -23.72 2.39 33.90
C ILE A 263 -24.53 3.07 35.01
N SER A 264 -23.87 3.57 36.06
CA SER A 264 -24.53 4.32 37.13
C SER A 264 -25.21 5.59 36.62
N ILE A 265 -24.53 6.40 35.81
CA ILE A 265 -25.10 7.64 35.25
C ILE A 265 -26.27 7.33 34.30
N TYR A 266 -26.14 6.29 33.46
CA TYR A 266 -27.21 5.83 32.58
C TYR A 266 -28.47 5.43 33.37
N ASN A 267 -28.33 4.59 34.39
CA ASN A 267 -29.46 4.11 35.21
C ASN A 267 -30.20 5.28 35.91
N ASN A 268 -29.45 6.27 36.40
CA ASN A 268 -30.02 7.45 37.04
C ASN A 268 -30.77 8.37 36.05
N LEU A 269 -30.27 8.52 34.82
CA LEU A 269 -30.97 9.22 33.74
C LEU A 269 -32.24 8.47 33.31
N ALA A 270 -32.11 7.16 33.08
CA ALA A 270 -33.21 6.29 32.66
C ALA A 270 -34.36 6.28 33.68
N GLY A 271 -34.07 6.15 34.98
CA GLY A 271 -35.09 6.16 36.04
C GLY A 271 -35.86 7.47 36.18
N ARG A 272 -35.30 8.61 35.73
CA ARG A 272 -36.01 9.91 35.71
C ARG A 272 -36.83 10.10 34.43
N VAL A 273 -36.34 9.63 33.28
CA VAL A 273 -37.04 9.73 31.98
C VAL A 273 -38.19 8.71 31.88
N LEU A 274 -37.93 7.45 32.25
CA LEU A 274 -38.85 6.32 32.16
C LEU A 274 -39.69 6.16 33.43
N ASN A 275 -40.33 7.26 33.85
CA ASN A 275 -41.23 7.28 35.01
C ASN A 275 -42.67 7.55 34.56
N TRP A 276 -43.64 6.75 35.04
CA TRP A 276 -45.05 6.88 34.62
C TRP A 276 -45.63 8.27 34.87
N LYS A 277 -45.25 8.95 35.98
CA LYS A 277 -45.70 10.31 36.27
C LYS A 277 -45.27 11.28 35.16
N SER A 278 -43.99 11.27 34.81
CA SER A 278 -43.41 12.13 33.77
C SER A 278 -43.98 11.80 32.38
N ILE A 279 -44.16 10.51 32.07
CA ILE A 279 -44.76 10.04 30.82
C ILE A 279 -46.22 10.52 30.71
N ARG A 280 -47.04 10.32 31.75
CA ARG A 280 -48.43 10.79 31.78
C ARG A 280 -48.56 12.30 31.63
N GLU A 281 -47.66 13.08 32.24
CA GLU A 281 -47.72 14.54 32.25
C GLU A 281 -47.17 15.18 30.96
N PHE A 282 -46.10 14.61 30.38
CA PHE A 282 -45.33 15.27 29.31
C PHE A 282 -45.24 14.52 27.98
N ALA A 283 -45.72 13.27 27.84
CA ALA A 283 -45.64 12.53 26.56
C ALA A 283 -46.51 13.13 25.43
N ASN A 284 -47.37 14.11 25.72
CA ASN A 284 -48.06 14.91 24.70
C ASN A 284 -47.14 15.99 24.07
N ARG A 285 -45.99 16.31 24.69
CA ARG A 285 -44.98 17.26 24.19
C ARG A 285 -43.97 16.51 23.32
N GLU A 286 -43.76 16.98 22.10
CA GLU A 286 -42.87 16.32 21.13
C GLU A 286 -41.41 16.12 21.63
N PRO A 287 -40.74 17.10 22.27
CA PRO A 287 -39.37 16.91 22.78
C PRO A 287 -39.25 15.77 23.80
N PHE A 288 -40.23 15.66 24.71
CA PHE A 288 -40.24 14.65 25.77
C PHE A 288 -40.70 13.29 25.25
N SER A 289 -41.74 13.25 24.40
CA SER A 289 -42.17 12.02 23.71
C SER A 289 -41.01 11.36 22.95
N LEU A 290 -40.23 12.14 22.20
CA LEU A 290 -39.08 11.65 21.45
C LEU A 290 -37.91 11.22 22.35
N LEU A 291 -37.74 11.82 23.52
CA LEU A 291 -36.76 11.41 24.53
C LEU A 291 -37.15 10.06 25.15
N VAL A 292 -38.41 9.89 25.55
CA VAL A 292 -38.93 8.64 26.12
C VAL A 292 -38.84 7.49 25.12
N GLN A 293 -39.21 7.70 23.85
CA GLN A 293 -39.09 6.68 22.80
C GLN A 293 -37.65 6.14 22.67
N ASP A 294 -36.66 7.04 22.72
CA ASP A 294 -35.24 6.66 22.65
C ASP A 294 -34.79 5.91 23.91
N PHE A 295 -35.16 6.38 25.11
CA PHE A 295 -34.79 5.73 26.36
C PHE A 295 -35.46 4.35 26.55
N ILE A 296 -36.69 4.16 26.05
CA ILE A 296 -37.30 2.83 25.96
C ILE A 296 -36.39 1.91 25.13
N ALA A 297 -35.96 2.34 23.94
CA ALA A 297 -35.07 1.54 23.09
C ALA A 297 -33.69 1.28 23.73
N PHE A 298 -33.13 2.26 24.47
CA PHE A 298 -31.87 2.06 25.21
C PHE A 298 -32.01 1.02 26.33
N ASP A 299 -33.09 1.06 27.13
CA ASP A 299 -33.33 0.11 28.24
C ASP A 299 -33.48 -1.34 27.73
N CYS A 300 -33.95 -1.51 26.50
CA CYS A 300 -34.03 -2.83 25.84
C CYS A 300 -32.67 -3.42 25.48
N SER A 301 -31.65 -2.61 25.24
CA SER A 301 -30.28 -3.08 25.10
C SER A 301 -29.64 -3.48 26.43
N PHE A 302 -30.33 -3.29 27.56
CA PHE A 302 -29.94 -3.83 28.86
C PHE A 302 -30.81 -5.04 29.22
N ASN A 303 -31.91 -4.84 29.95
CA ASN A 303 -32.83 -5.90 30.41
C ASN A 303 -34.30 -5.44 30.47
N CYS A 304 -34.67 -4.34 29.79
CA CYS A 304 -36.01 -3.72 29.88
C CYS A 304 -36.45 -3.40 31.33
N THR A 305 -35.50 -3.09 32.23
CA THR A 305 -35.76 -2.99 33.68
C THR A 305 -36.76 -1.87 33.99
N PHE A 306 -36.59 -0.71 33.37
CA PHE A 306 -37.47 0.44 33.58
C PHE A 306 -38.76 0.31 32.77
N VAL A 307 -38.69 -0.21 31.53
CA VAL A 307 -39.87 -0.47 30.69
C VAL A 307 -40.83 -1.45 31.37
N ASN A 308 -40.34 -2.58 31.87
CA ASN A 308 -41.18 -3.54 32.60
C ASN A 308 -41.73 -2.96 33.91
N GLY A 309 -40.96 -2.07 34.57
CA GLY A 309 -41.37 -1.36 35.79
C GLY A 309 -42.53 -0.38 35.61
N LEU A 310 -42.90 0.02 34.39
CA LEU A 310 -44.04 0.91 34.14
C LEU A 310 -45.40 0.21 34.26
N LEU A 311 -45.49 -1.11 34.03
CA LEU A 311 -46.77 -1.81 33.90
C LEU A 311 -47.69 -1.66 35.14
N PRO A 312 -47.23 -1.81 36.39
CA PRO A 312 -48.11 -1.71 37.56
C PRO A 312 -48.81 -0.34 37.63
N SER A 313 -48.06 0.75 37.46
CA SER A 313 -48.59 2.11 37.48
C SER A 313 -49.51 2.43 36.28
N ILE A 314 -49.34 1.72 35.16
CA ILE A 314 -50.25 1.80 34.00
C ILE A 314 -51.58 1.09 34.31
N LEU A 315 -51.55 -0.08 34.94
CA LEU A 315 -52.76 -0.86 35.27
C LEU A 315 -53.62 -0.21 36.36
N GLU A 316 -53.00 0.57 37.26
CA GLU A 316 -53.69 1.41 38.25
C GLU A 316 -54.34 2.68 37.66
N GLU A 317 -53.99 3.06 36.43
CA GLU A 317 -54.51 4.27 35.79
C GLU A 317 -55.93 4.07 35.21
N LYS A 318 -56.73 5.14 35.21
CA LYS A 318 -58.09 5.09 34.66
C LYS A 318 -58.05 4.80 33.16
N LYS A 319 -58.82 3.81 32.68
CA LYS A 319 -58.93 3.44 31.25
C LYS A 319 -59.14 4.64 30.32
N LYS A 320 -59.89 5.67 30.75
CA LYS A 320 -60.09 6.92 29.99
C LYS A 320 -58.79 7.73 29.78
N THR A 321 -57.89 7.76 30.77
CA THR A 321 -56.57 8.40 30.67
C THR A 321 -55.71 7.66 29.64
N VAL A 322 -55.58 6.33 29.77
CA VAL A 322 -54.86 5.45 28.84
C VAL A 322 -55.38 5.63 27.40
N TYR A 323 -56.70 5.59 27.22
CA TYR A 323 -57.36 5.82 25.93
C TYR A 323 -57.01 7.21 25.35
N SER A 324 -57.04 8.27 26.17
CA SER A 324 -56.72 9.63 25.73
C SER A 324 -55.26 9.81 25.29
N MET A 325 -54.33 9.01 25.84
CA MET A 325 -52.93 8.98 25.42
C MET A 325 -52.75 8.22 24.09
N LEU A 326 -53.47 7.11 23.89
CA LEU A 326 -53.45 6.36 22.63
C LEU A 326 -54.02 7.14 21.45
N THR A 327 -55.01 8.00 21.69
CA THR A 327 -55.57 8.91 20.68
C THR A 327 -54.82 10.25 20.56
N ASN A 328 -53.71 10.44 21.29
CA ASN A 328 -52.86 11.63 21.17
C ASN A 328 -51.66 11.37 20.26
N LYS A 329 -51.44 12.24 19.26
CA LYS A 329 -50.37 12.13 18.25
C LYS A 329 -48.95 11.84 18.80
N GLN A 330 -48.59 12.40 19.96
CA GLN A 330 -47.24 12.26 20.52
C GLN A 330 -47.18 11.15 21.58
N ALA A 331 -48.22 10.98 22.39
CA ALA A 331 -48.22 9.91 23.40
C ALA A 331 -48.47 8.53 22.75
N SER A 332 -49.22 8.43 21.65
CA SER A 332 -49.41 7.17 20.90
C SER A 332 -48.08 6.60 20.36
N ARG A 333 -47.11 7.46 20.02
CA ARG A 333 -45.75 7.06 19.62
C ARG A 333 -44.95 6.44 20.78
N VAL A 334 -45.15 6.93 22.00
CA VAL A 334 -44.59 6.31 23.21
C VAL A 334 -45.23 4.93 23.44
N TRP A 335 -46.55 4.81 23.25
CA TRP A 335 -47.26 3.53 23.33
C TRP A 335 -46.83 2.51 22.27
N ASP A 336 -46.57 2.94 21.03
CA ASP A 336 -46.01 2.08 19.97
C ASP A 336 -44.67 1.46 20.40
N GLN A 337 -43.75 2.27 20.94
CA GLN A 337 -42.47 1.76 21.46
C GLN A 337 -42.65 0.90 22.71
N TYR A 338 -43.49 1.31 23.65
CA TYR A 338 -43.75 0.54 24.87
C TYR A 338 -44.27 -0.86 24.57
N ILE A 339 -45.26 -1.00 23.68
CA ILE A 339 -45.80 -2.30 23.25
C ILE A 339 -44.71 -3.09 22.50
N ARG A 340 -43.99 -2.45 21.56
CA ARG A 340 -42.90 -3.06 20.81
C ARG A 340 -41.83 -3.69 21.69
N PHE A 341 -41.59 -3.16 22.89
CA PHE A 341 -40.48 -3.55 23.75
C PHE A 341 -40.86 -4.25 25.09
N SER A 342 -42.11 -4.20 25.53
CA SER A 342 -42.60 -4.95 26.71
C SER A 342 -42.58 -6.48 26.51
N SER A 343 -42.71 -7.30 27.57
CA SER A 343 -42.95 -8.75 27.36
C SER A 343 -44.32 -9.01 26.69
N ILE A 344 -44.48 -10.17 26.04
CA ILE A 344 -45.78 -10.59 25.45
C ILE A 344 -46.86 -10.65 26.55
N GLU A 345 -46.52 -11.20 27.71
CA GLU A 345 -47.38 -11.25 28.90
C GLU A 345 -47.87 -9.86 29.31
N ASN A 346 -47.00 -8.85 29.32
CA ASN A 346 -47.35 -7.47 29.65
C ASN A 346 -48.31 -6.86 28.61
N VAL A 347 -48.11 -7.18 27.32
CA VAL A 347 -48.99 -6.74 26.22
C VAL A 347 -50.37 -7.40 26.30
N LEU A 348 -50.44 -8.69 26.64
CA LEU A 348 -51.71 -9.41 26.84
C LEU A 348 -52.46 -8.89 28.08
N LYS A 349 -51.77 -8.63 29.20
CA LYS A 349 -52.36 -7.98 30.39
C LYS A 349 -52.93 -6.60 30.06
N LEU A 350 -52.24 -5.81 29.23
CA LEU A 350 -52.77 -4.53 28.73
C LEU A 350 -54.00 -4.70 27.84
N TYR A 351 -54.00 -5.69 26.93
CA TYR A 351 -55.18 -5.98 26.10
C TYR A 351 -56.39 -6.32 26.99
N GLU A 352 -56.25 -7.30 27.87
CA GLU A 352 -57.31 -7.76 28.77
C GLU A 352 -57.85 -6.63 29.67
N ASN A 353 -56.97 -5.87 30.31
CA ASN A 353 -57.36 -4.88 31.30
C ASN A 353 -57.73 -3.53 30.69
N CYS A 354 -57.16 -3.12 29.56
CA CYS A 354 -57.34 -1.79 28.99
C CYS A 354 -58.10 -1.73 27.65
N PHE A 355 -58.06 -2.77 26.79
CA PHE A 355 -58.45 -2.65 25.37
C PHE A 355 -59.51 -3.65 24.85
N ARG A 356 -59.72 -4.79 25.51
CA ARG A 356 -60.67 -5.84 25.10
C ARG A 356 -62.08 -5.28 24.85
N GLY A 357 -62.68 -5.60 23.71
CA GLY A 357 -64.01 -5.08 23.30
C GLY A 357 -64.03 -3.60 22.91
N SER A 358 -62.88 -2.97 22.68
CA SER A 358 -62.74 -1.59 22.17
C SER A 358 -61.88 -1.50 20.89
N VAL A 359 -61.52 -2.63 20.29
CA VAL A 359 -60.53 -2.70 19.21
C VAL A 359 -61.06 -2.04 17.94
N ALA A 360 -62.30 -2.29 17.54
CA ALA A 360 -62.92 -1.65 16.37
C ALA A 360 -62.90 -0.10 16.45
N ARG A 361 -63.14 0.44 17.66
CA ARG A 361 -63.13 1.88 17.95
C ARG A 361 -61.71 2.46 17.89
N LEU A 362 -60.72 1.74 18.42
CA LEU A 362 -59.32 2.13 18.43
C LEU A 362 -58.65 2.02 17.04
N ILE A 363 -59.03 1.02 16.23
CA ILE A 363 -58.58 0.85 14.83
C ILE A 363 -59.00 2.05 13.97
N SER A 364 -60.20 2.57 14.20
CA SER A 364 -60.77 3.67 13.44
C SER A 364 -60.17 5.04 13.79
N ASP A 365 -59.41 5.14 14.89
CA ASP A 365 -58.72 6.38 15.28
C ASP A 365 -57.36 6.52 14.56
N GLN A 366 -57.09 7.72 14.04
CA GLN A 366 -55.91 8.02 13.22
C GLN A 366 -54.56 7.88 13.95
N TYR A 367 -54.54 7.80 15.29
CA TYR A 367 -53.33 7.65 16.10
C TYR A 367 -53.29 6.31 16.86
N ALA A 368 -54.42 5.85 17.40
CA ALA A 368 -54.45 4.60 18.19
C ALA A 368 -54.28 3.33 17.33
N ASN A 369 -54.51 3.40 16.03
CA ASN A 369 -54.26 2.29 15.11
C ASN A 369 -52.78 1.86 15.02
N TYR A 370 -51.81 2.72 15.37
CA TYR A 370 -50.38 2.37 15.34
C TYR A 370 -49.97 1.46 16.52
N PRO A 371 -50.23 1.83 17.81
CA PRO A 371 -50.08 0.91 18.94
C PRO A 371 -50.77 -0.45 18.75
N LEU A 372 -52.00 -0.45 18.20
CA LEU A 372 -52.71 -1.70 17.89
C LEU A 372 -52.00 -2.53 16.81
N GLN A 373 -51.47 -1.91 15.75
CA GLN A 373 -50.70 -2.62 14.74
C GLN A 373 -49.48 -3.34 15.32
N GLN A 374 -48.86 -2.82 16.39
CA GLN A 374 -47.76 -3.52 17.10
C GLN A 374 -48.29 -4.64 17.99
N MET A 375 -49.40 -4.43 18.70
CA MET A 375 -50.06 -5.45 19.52
C MET A 375 -50.41 -6.68 18.66
N ILE A 376 -51.03 -6.44 17.49
CA ILE A 376 -51.42 -7.45 16.47
C ILE A 376 -50.18 -8.12 15.81
N ARG A 377 -48.95 -7.63 16.00
CA ARG A 377 -47.73 -8.30 15.50
C ARG A 377 -47.00 -9.10 16.56
N LYS A 378 -47.34 -8.91 17.83
CA LYS A 378 -46.52 -9.35 18.96
C LYS A 378 -47.14 -10.43 19.83
N VAL A 379 -48.46 -10.55 19.80
CA VAL A 379 -49.15 -11.62 20.53
C VAL A 379 -48.96 -12.98 19.85
N ASP A 380 -48.93 -14.02 20.66
CA ASP A 380 -48.65 -15.41 20.30
C ASP A 380 -49.93 -16.16 19.90
N ASP A 381 -49.94 -17.50 19.97
CA ASP A 381 -51.15 -18.30 19.64
C ASP A 381 -52.09 -18.55 20.84
N SER A 382 -51.96 -17.75 21.91
CA SER A 382 -52.82 -17.80 23.10
C SER A 382 -54.28 -17.48 22.80
N VAL A 383 -55.18 -17.87 23.71
CA VAL A 383 -56.64 -17.64 23.57
C VAL A 383 -56.96 -16.13 23.49
N LEU A 384 -56.34 -15.32 24.34
CA LEU A 384 -56.50 -13.85 24.33
C LEU A 384 -55.98 -13.22 23.04
N ALA A 385 -54.90 -13.77 22.46
CA ALA A 385 -54.43 -13.35 21.15
C ALA A 385 -55.47 -13.65 20.07
N LYS A 386 -55.98 -14.88 20.01
CA LYS A 386 -57.02 -15.30 19.05
C LYS A 386 -58.28 -14.43 19.10
N GLU A 387 -58.76 -14.10 20.30
CA GLU A 387 -59.87 -13.15 20.48
C GLU A 387 -59.57 -11.78 19.84
N LEU A 388 -58.36 -11.24 20.04
CA LEU A 388 -57.94 -9.98 19.43
C LEU A 388 -57.97 -10.08 17.88
N TYR A 389 -57.55 -11.19 17.28
CA TYR A 389 -57.63 -11.35 15.82
C TYR A 389 -59.05 -11.48 15.32
N GLU A 390 -59.92 -12.19 16.04
CA GLU A 390 -61.33 -12.32 15.66
C GLU A 390 -62.04 -10.95 15.71
N GLU A 391 -61.81 -10.13 16.75
CA GLU A 391 -62.36 -8.76 16.84
C GLU A 391 -61.88 -7.88 15.66
N VAL A 392 -60.61 -8.02 15.25
CA VAL A 392 -60.05 -7.29 14.09
C VAL A 392 -60.59 -7.83 12.76
N LEU A 393 -60.68 -9.15 12.58
CA LEU A 393 -61.05 -9.82 11.33
C LEU A 393 -62.54 -9.66 11.01
N GLN A 394 -63.41 -9.59 12.02
CA GLN A 394 -64.82 -9.21 11.86
C GLN A 394 -64.96 -7.84 11.17
N CYS A 395 -64.04 -6.91 11.44
CA CYS A 395 -64.03 -5.55 10.89
C CYS A 395 -63.34 -5.43 9.51
N PHE A 396 -62.88 -6.53 8.89
CA PHE A 396 -61.99 -6.51 7.71
C PHE A 396 -62.52 -5.69 6.53
N ASP A 397 -63.81 -5.81 6.20
CA ASP A 397 -64.42 -5.08 5.09
C ASP A 397 -64.48 -3.56 5.35
N GLU A 398 -64.60 -3.13 6.60
CA GLU A 398 -64.54 -1.72 6.99
C GLU A 398 -63.10 -1.19 6.98
N ILE A 399 -62.15 -1.96 7.53
CA ILE A 399 -60.71 -1.68 7.49
C ILE A 399 -60.24 -1.47 6.04
N TRP A 400 -60.68 -2.32 5.11
CA TRP A 400 -60.33 -2.20 3.69
C TRP A 400 -60.97 -0.98 3.01
N LYS A 401 -62.25 -0.69 3.28
CA LYS A 401 -62.95 0.51 2.78
C LYS A 401 -62.31 1.80 3.30
N ALA A 402 -61.96 1.83 4.59
CA ALA A 402 -61.28 2.94 5.26
C ALA A 402 -59.80 3.11 4.86
N ARG A 403 -59.27 2.18 4.04
CA ARG A 403 -57.87 2.16 3.56
C ARG A 403 -56.83 1.99 4.68
N LEU A 404 -57.21 1.35 5.78
CA LEU A 404 -56.38 1.08 6.95
C LEU A 404 -55.45 -0.14 6.72
N TYR A 405 -54.76 -0.15 5.58
CA TYR A 405 -53.98 -1.29 5.09
C TYR A 405 -52.79 -1.68 5.99
N GLY A 406 -52.34 -0.80 6.89
CA GLY A 406 -51.36 -1.15 7.93
C GLY A 406 -51.88 -2.21 8.91
N VAL A 407 -53.19 -2.19 9.22
CA VAL A 407 -53.85 -3.21 10.04
C VAL A 407 -53.96 -4.53 9.28
N VAL A 408 -54.32 -4.48 7.98
CA VAL A 408 -54.32 -5.67 7.10
C VAL A 408 -52.93 -6.29 7.04
N HIS A 409 -51.87 -5.48 6.95
CA HIS A 409 -50.49 -5.96 6.98
C HIS A 409 -50.12 -6.60 8.32
N SER A 410 -50.54 -6.04 9.46
CA SER A 410 -50.36 -6.70 10.77
C SER A 410 -51.12 -8.03 10.86
N LEU A 411 -52.32 -8.13 10.30
CA LEU A 411 -53.03 -9.42 10.19
C LEU A 411 -52.23 -10.44 9.38
N CYS A 412 -51.69 -10.05 8.21
CA CYS A 412 -50.83 -10.92 7.40
C CYS A 412 -49.61 -11.43 8.18
N ILE A 413 -48.96 -10.57 8.98
CA ILE A 413 -47.80 -10.98 9.80
C ILE A 413 -48.19 -12.03 10.83
N PHE A 414 -49.34 -11.90 11.50
CA PHE A 414 -49.76 -12.87 12.53
C PHE A 414 -50.21 -14.22 11.96
N VAL A 415 -50.97 -14.21 10.86
CA VAL A 415 -51.48 -15.47 10.28
C VAL A 415 -50.42 -16.26 9.52
N ARG A 416 -49.24 -15.66 9.27
CA ARG A 416 -48.09 -16.35 8.70
C ARG A 416 -47.78 -17.62 9.51
N GLU A 417 -47.48 -18.71 8.82
CA GLU A 417 -47.23 -20.04 9.40
C GLU A 417 -48.48 -20.67 10.07
N LYS A 418 -49.68 -20.11 9.85
CA LYS A 418 -50.98 -20.65 10.33
C LYS A 418 -51.91 -20.95 9.14
N PRO A 419 -51.71 -22.06 8.40
CA PRO A 419 -52.33 -22.31 7.09
C PRO A 419 -53.85 -22.10 7.01
N GLN A 420 -54.57 -22.46 8.07
CA GLN A 420 -56.03 -22.27 8.17
C GLN A 420 -56.41 -20.78 8.18
N LEU A 421 -55.68 -19.95 8.93
CA LEU A 421 -55.91 -18.51 9.03
C LEU A 421 -55.36 -17.76 7.80
N GLU A 422 -54.25 -18.21 7.21
CA GLU A 422 -53.76 -17.74 5.92
C GLU A 422 -54.85 -17.86 4.85
N THR A 423 -55.45 -19.04 4.72
CA THR A 423 -56.51 -19.32 3.75
C THR A 423 -57.72 -18.39 3.93
N ILE A 424 -58.19 -18.22 5.18
CA ILE A 424 -59.31 -17.32 5.50
C ILE A 424 -58.99 -15.86 5.12
N LEU A 425 -57.78 -15.38 5.44
CA LEU A 425 -57.36 -14.02 5.12
C LEU A 425 -57.21 -13.80 3.61
N VAL A 426 -56.68 -14.78 2.88
CA VAL A 426 -56.53 -14.72 1.42
C VAL A 426 -57.89 -14.68 0.73
N GLU A 427 -58.88 -15.46 1.18
CA GLU A 427 -60.25 -15.40 0.63
C GLU A 427 -60.96 -14.06 0.92
N LYS A 428 -60.69 -13.44 2.08
CA LYS A 428 -61.11 -12.06 2.36
C LYS A 428 -60.45 -11.06 1.41
N ILE A 429 -59.15 -11.20 1.11
CA ILE A 429 -58.43 -10.34 0.14
C ILE A 429 -58.98 -10.52 -1.29
N LYS A 430 -59.16 -11.77 -1.76
CA LYS A 430 -59.80 -12.08 -3.07
C LYS A 430 -61.19 -11.46 -3.18
N THR A 431 -61.97 -11.54 -2.11
CA THR A 431 -63.31 -10.93 -2.01
C THR A 431 -63.27 -9.41 -2.21
N VAL A 432 -62.45 -8.70 -1.45
CA VAL A 432 -62.40 -7.22 -1.53
C VAL A 432 -61.76 -6.70 -2.82
N LEU A 433 -60.95 -7.52 -3.51
CA LEU A 433 -60.37 -7.25 -4.83
C LEU A 433 -61.27 -7.70 -6.01
N ASN A 434 -62.39 -8.39 -5.77
CA ASN A 434 -63.26 -8.97 -6.80
C ASN A 434 -62.59 -10.06 -7.67
N CYS A 435 -61.63 -10.80 -7.11
CA CYS A 435 -60.88 -11.88 -7.79
C CYS A 435 -61.27 -13.26 -7.23
N ARG A 436 -62.55 -13.64 -7.35
CA ARG A 436 -63.08 -14.93 -6.86
C ARG A 436 -63.16 -16.03 -7.91
N ASP A 437 -63.36 -15.68 -9.19
CA ASP A 437 -63.32 -16.65 -10.28
C ASP A 437 -61.86 -17.14 -10.49
N PRO A 438 -61.60 -18.45 -10.64
CA PRO A 438 -60.25 -18.97 -10.76
C PRO A 438 -59.43 -18.38 -11.91
N LYS A 439 -60.03 -18.16 -13.10
CA LYS A 439 -59.33 -17.62 -14.28
C LYS A 439 -59.02 -16.14 -14.11
N ILE A 440 -59.98 -15.37 -13.56
CA ILE A 440 -59.76 -13.96 -13.21
C ILE A 440 -58.67 -13.84 -12.14
N CYS A 441 -58.71 -14.72 -11.14
CA CYS A 441 -57.73 -14.77 -10.08
C CYS A 441 -56.34 -15.02 -10.68
N GLU A 442 -56.16 -16.08 -11.46
CA GLU A 442 -54.90 -16.49 -12.09
C GLU A 442 -54.27 -15.44 -13.02
N ALA A 443 -55.09 -14.66 -13.73
CA ALA A 443 -54.61 -13.64 -14.67
C ALA A 443 -54.46 -12.24 -14.04
N HIS A 444 -55.19 -11.91 -12.98
CA HIS A 444 -55.30 -10.52 -12.50
C HIS A 444 -55.11 -10.30 -10.99
N PHE A 445 -55.01 -11.34 -10.15
CA PHE A 445 -54.89 -11.16 -8.70
C PHE A 445 -53.69 -10.27 -8.31
N LEU A 446 -52.50 -10.57 -8.82
CA LEU A 446 -51.29 -9.81 -8.53
C LEU A 446 -51.35 -8.36 -9.05
N ARG A 447 -52.00 -8.14 -10.21
CA ARG A 447 -52.27 -6.80 -10.76
C ARG A 447 -53.22 -5.99 -9.87
N CYS A 448 -54.30 -6.61 -9.39
CA CYS A 448 -55.27 -6.01 -8.48
C CYS A 448 -54.64 -5.66 -7.12
N LEU A 449 -53.83 -6.58 -6.57
CA LEU A 449 -53.13 -6.39 -5.31
C LEU A 449 -52.10 -5.24 -5.40
N LEU A 450 -51.21 -5.27 -6.40
CA LEU A 450 -50.18 -4.23 -6.57
C LEU A 450 -50.76 -2.83 -6.86
N SER A 451 -51.91 -2.75 -7.56
CA SER A 451 -52.62 -1.49 -7.82
C SER A 451 -53.59 -1.07 -6.71
N MET A 452 -53.89 -1.98 -5.77
CA MET A 452 -55.00 -1.89 -4.80
C MET A 452 -56.35 -1.54 -5.45
N GLN A 453 -56.62 -2.10 -6.63
CA GLN A 453 -57.85 -1.90 -7.40
C GLN A 453 -58.67 -3.20 -7.47
N ARG A 454 -59.99 -3.06 -7.65
CA ARG A 454 -60.88 -4.18 -7.92
C ARG A 454 -60.84 -4.59 -9.38
N TYR A 455 -60.97 -5.87 -9.65
CA TYR A 455 -61.16 -6.38 -11.01
C TYR A 455 -62.51 -5.95 -11.59
N VAL A 456 -62.50 -5.38 -12.80
CA VAL A 456 -63.69 -4.97 -13.56
C VAL A 456 -63.42 -5.16 -15.07
N GLN A 457 -64.21 -6.03 -15.73
CA GLN A 457 -64.29 -6.18 -17.20
C GLN A 457 -62.93 -6.03 -17.94
N ASP A 458 -61.98 -6.92 -17.65
CA ASP A 458 -60.63 -6.99 -18.26
C ASP A 458 -59.73 -5.72 -18.10
N LYS A 459 -60.18 -4.68 -17.39
CA LYS A 459 -59.56 -3.33 -17.35
C LYS A 459 -58.75 -3.04 -16.08
N VAL A 460 -57.88 -3.95 -15.67
CA VAL A 460 -56.91 -3.69 -14.58
C VAL A 460 -55.60 -3.15 -15.17
N PHE A 461 -55.56 -1.83 -15.43
CA PHE A 461 -54.36 -1.17 -15.93
C PHE A 461 -53.34 -0.94 -14.81
N LEU A 462 -52.16 -1.55 -14.93
CA LEU A 462 -51.06 -1.39 -13.97
C LEU A 462 -50.32 -0.04 -14.09
N LYS A 463 -51.05 1.08 -14.13
CA LYS A 463 -50.48 2.43 -14.33
C LYS A 463 -49.59 2.91 -13.20
N LYS A 464 -49.83 2.47 -11.95
CA LYS A 464 -49.02 2.84 -10.78
C LYS A 464 -49.19 1.85 -9.63
N ILE A 465 -48.10 1.22 -9.22
CA ILE A 465 -48.05 0.36 -8.03
C ILE A 465 -48.26 1.21 -6.77
N LYS A 466 -49.05 0.69 -5.82
CA LYS A 466 -49.32 1.31 -4.53
C LYS A 466 -48.38 0.75 -3.47
N TYR A 467 -48.02 1.60 -2.51
CA TYR A 467 -47.13 1.25 -1.41
C TYR A 467 -47.61 0.00 -0.66
N PHE A 468 -48.86 0.01 -0.17
CA PHE A 468 -49.43 -1.15 0.53
C PHE A 468 -49.65 -2.37 -0.37
N GLY A 469 -49.86 -2.20 -1.68
CA GLY A 469 -49.92 -3.34 -2.60
C GLY A 469 -48.61 -4.11 -2.63
N SER A 470 -47.48 -3.39 -2.75
CA SER A 470 -46.14 -3.98 -2.67
C SER A 470 -45.85 -4.61 -1.29
N VAL A 471 -46.18 -3.93 -0.20
CA VAL A 471 -45.95 -4.44 1.17
C VAL A 471 -46.75 -5.72 1.43
N LEU A 472 -48.04 -5.74 1.05
CA LEU A 472 -48.87 -6.94 1.21
C LEU A 472 -48.37 -8.10 0.33
N THR A 473 -47.93 -7.84 -0.91
CA THR A 473 -47.30 -8.88 -1.74
C THR A 473 -46.05 -9.47 -1.10
N GLN A 474 -45.19 -8.66 -0.49
CA GLN A 474 -43.99 -9.14 0.22
C GLN A 474 -44.33 -10.06 1.38
N THR A 475 -45.33 -9.71 2.18
CA THR A 475 -45.73 -10.52 3.35
C THR A 475 -46.47 -11.78 2.94
N LEU A 476 -47.33 -11.72 1.92
CA LEU A 476 -48.01 -12.90 1.36
C LEU A 476 -47.02 -13.91 0.72
N ALA A 477 -45.88 -13.46 0.19
CA ALA A 477 -44.81 -14.34 -0.29
C ALA A 477 -44.14 -15.17 0.84
N THR A 478 -44.37 -14.84 2.11
CA THR A 478 -43.84 -15.58 3.28
C THR A 478 -44.83 -16.59 3.88
N PHE A 479 -46.01 -16.76 3.27
CA PHE A 479 -47.04 -17.67 3.75
C PHE A 479 -46.67 -19.14 3.52
N SER A 480 -47.24 -20.06 4.30
CA SER A 480 -47.18 -21.50 4.04
C SER A 480 -47.89 -21.91 2.74
N THR A 481 -48.69 -21.01 2.18
CA THR A 481 -49.47 -21.12 0.94
C THR A 481 -48.91 -20.25 -0.20
N LYS A 482 -47.61 -19.91 -0.14
CA LYS A 482 -46.92 -18.96 -1.04
C LYS A 482 -46.87 -19.37 -2.52
N GLU A 483 -47.00 -20.66 -2.82
CA GLU A 483 -46.91 -21.24 -4.16
C GLU A 483 -47.90 -20.56 -5.12
N PHE A 484 -49.11 -20.27 -4.63
CA PHE A 484 -50.11 -19.52 -5.38
C PHE A 484 -49.56 -18.18 -5.89
N PHE A 485 -48.95 -17.37 -5.01
CA PHE A 485 -48.44 -16.04 -5.38
C PHE A 485 -47.19 -16.11 -6.27
N PHE A 486 -46.39 -17.17 -6.13
CA PHE A 486 -45.26 -17.44 -7.01
C PHE A 486 -45.73 -17.72 -8.46
N GLU A 487 -46.71 -18.60 -8.64
CA GLU A 487 -47.29 -18.86 -9.97
C GLU A 487 -47.94 -17.61 -10.58
N GLN A 488 -48.60 -16.77 -9.77
CA GLN A 488 -49.12 -15.48 -10.23
C GLN A 488 -48.04 -14.55 -10.82
N MET A 489 -46.80 -14.63 -10.33
CA MET A 489 -45.68 -13.85 -10.85
C MET A 489 -45.19 -14.39 -12.19
N LEU A 490 -45.05 -15.71 -12.32
CA LEU A 490 -44.60 -16.36 -13.55
C LEU A 490 -45.60 -16.17 -14.70
N ASN A 491 -46.90 -16.16 -14.39
CA ASN A 491 -47.98 -15.97 -15.38
C ASN A 491 -48.17 -14.51 -15.87
N LEU A 492 -47.48 -13.52 -15.28
CA LEU A 492 -47.52 -12.14 -15.79
C LEU A 492 -46.93 -12.03 -17.21
N PRO A 493 -47.52 -11.25 -18.13
CA PRO A 493 -46.86 -10.92 -19.40
C PRO A 493 -45.49 -10.26 -19.18
N TYR A 494 -44.55 -10.47 -20.11
CA TYR A 494 -43.18 -9.95 -19.98
C TYR A 494 -43.10 -8.43 -19.78
N GLU A 495 -43.94 -7.65 -20.47
CA GLU A 495 -43.99 -6.19 -20.31
C GLU A 495 -44.50 -5.78 -18.92
N ASP A 496 -45.52 -6.45 -18.37
CA ASP A 496 -45.99 -6.19 -17.00
C ASP A 496 -44.92 -6.57 -15.96
N PHE A 497 -44.29 -7.75 -16.10
CA PHE A 497 -43.24 -8.21 -15.22
C PHE A 497 -42.01 -7.27 -15.24
N LEU A 498 -41.61 -6.81 -16.42
CA LEU A 498 -40.59 -5.78 -16.61
C LEU A 498 -40.99 -4.45 -15.97
N GLN A 499 -42.21 -3.99 -16.20
CA GLN A 499 -42.73 -2.73 -15.65
C GLN A 499 -42.74 -2.76 -14.12
N ILE A 500 -43.18 -3.87 -13.51
CA ILE A 500 -43.18 -4.06 -12.05
C ILE A 500 -41.74 -4.04 -11.54
N SER A 501 -40.87 -4.91 -12.07
CA SER A 501 -39.46 -5.04 -11.67
C SER A 501 -38.65 -3.74 -11.82
N SER A 502 -39.03 -2.88 -12.77
CA SER A 502 -38.37 -1.61 -13.09
C SER A 502 -38.84 -0.41 -12.25
N THR A 503 -39.62 -0.63 -11.18
CA THR A 503 -40.13 0.44 -10.29
C THR A 503 -39.69 0.27 -8.84
N SER A 504 -39.65 1.39 -8.10
CA SER A 504 -39.23 1.42 -6.70
C SER A 504 -40.05 0.53 -5.78
N LEU A 505 -41.36 0.39 -6.02
CA LEU A 505 -42.25 -0.43 -5.22
C LEU A 505 -42.41 -1.84 -5.79
N GLY A 506 -42.41 -2.01 -7.11
CA GLY A 506 -42.57 -3.33 -7.72
C GLY A 506 -41.33 -4.23 -7.57
N SER A 507 -40.11 -3.66 -7.63
CA SER A 507 -38.87 -4.40 -7.40
C SER A 507 -38.85 -5.14 -6.06
N TYR A 508 -39.26 -4.51 -4.96
CA TYR A 508 -39.34 -5.17 -3.64
C TYR A 508 -40.39 -6.30 -3.58
N ALA A 509 -41.50 -6.17 -4.31
CA ALA A 509 -42.52 -7.21 -4.37
C ALA A 509 -42.04 -8.43 -5.17
N VAL A 510 -41.37 -8.20 -6.30
CA VAL A 510 -40.73 -9.26 -7.10
C VAL A 510 -39.58 -9.91 -6.32
N GLU A 511 -38.77 -9.13 -5.61
CA GLU A 511 -37.68 -9.62 -4.75
C GLU A 511 -38.16 -10.65 -3.71
N ALA A 512 -39.29 -10.37 -3.04
CA ALA A 512 -39.87 -11.31 -2.07
C ALA A 512 -40.43 -12.58 -2.72
N LEU A 513 -41.02 -12.48 -3.91
CA LEU A 513 -41.54 -13.62 -4.66
C LEU A 513 -40.41 -14.47 -5.29
N VAL A 514 -39.29 -13.86 -5.68
CA VAL A 514 -38.06 -14.59 -6.06
C VAL A 514 -37.50 -15.37 -4.86
N LYS A 515 -37.53 -14.78 -3.65
CA LYS A 515 -37.11 -15.44 -2.41
C LYS A 515 -38.04 -16.56 -1.94
N ALA A 516 -39.27 -16.63 -2.47
CA ALA A 516 -40.20 -17.73 -2.22
C ALA A 516 -39.93 -18.98 -3.11
N ALA A 517 -38.99 -18.90 -4.06
CA ALA A 517 -38.58 -20.02 -4.92
C ALA A 517 -37.59 -20.94 -4.17
N GLU A 518 -38.12 -21.92 -3.46
CA GLU A 518 -37.33 -22.84 -2.62
C GLU A 518 -36.79 -24.04 -3.42
N THR A 519 -37.51 -24.51 -4.45
CA THR A 519 -37.07 -25.65 -5.27
C THR A 519 -36.21 -25.22 -6.46
N LEU A 520 -35.38 -26.16 -6.95
CA LEU A 520 -34.56 -25.99 -8.16
C LEU A 520 -35.39 -25.62 -9.39
N ASP A 521 -36.56 -26.23 -9.56
CA ASP A 521 -37.43 -25.96 -10.71
C ASP A 521 -38.08 -24.58 -10.63
N GLN A 522 -38.45 -24.12 -9.42
CA GLN A 522 -38.95 -22.76 -9.19
C GLN A 522 -37.87 -21.71 -9.51
N ARG A 523 -36.63 -21.91 -9.04
CA ARG A 523 -35.52 -20.99 -9.35
C ARG A 523 -35.19 -20.97 -10.85
N LYS A 524 -35.17 -22.12 -11.52
CA LYS A 524 -35.04 -22.20 -13.00
C LYS A 524 -36.17 -21.47 -13.73
N ALA A 525 -37.41 -21.57 -13.25
CA ALA A 525 -38.53 -20.82 -13.82
C ALA A 525 -38.36 -19.30 -13.67
N VAL A 526 -37.82 -18.83 -12.54
CA VAL A 526 -37.45 -17.41 -12.33
C VAL A 526 -36.34 -16.97 -13.28
N VAL A 527 -35.27 -17.76 -13.43
CA VAL A 527 -34.17 -17.45 -14.37
C VAL A 527 -34.70 -17.34 -15.79
N ASN A 528 -35.51 -18.30 -16.24
CA ASN A 528 -36.15 -18.28 -17.56
C ASN A 528 -37.08 -17.07 -17.76
N LYS A 529 -37.77 -16.62 -16.71
CA LYS A 529 -38.62 -15.41 -16.75
C LYS A 529 -37.82 -14.12 -16.92
N ILE A 530 -36.61 -14.09 -16.41
CA ILE A 530 -35.76 -12.89 -16.36
C ILE A 530 -34.83 -12.78 -17.57
N LEU A 531 -34.35 -13.92 -18.08
CA LEU A 531 -33.35 -13.98 -19.16
C LEU A 531 -33.64 -13.07 -20.37
N PRO A 532 -34.89 -12.98 -20.91
CA PRO A 532 -35.19 -12.12 -22.06
C PRO A 532 -35.14 -10.61 -21.79
N ILE A 533 -35.14 -10.20 -20.51
CA ILE A 533 -35.20 -8.80 -20.08
C ILE A 533 -34.01 -8.36 -19.22
N THR A 534 -33.04 -9.24 -18.97
CA THR A 534 -31.82 -9.01 -18.16
C THR A 534 -31.16 -7.66 -18.45
N PHE A 535 -30.97 -7.30 -19.72
CA PHE A 535 -30.39 -6.01 -20.12
C PHE A 535 -31.17 -4.80 -19.61
N LYS A 536 -32.50 -4.81 -19.79
CA LYS A 536 -33.40 -3.73 -19.38
C LYS A 536 -33.42 -3.59 -17.85
N LEU A 537 -33.33 -4.71 -17.13
CA LEU A 537 -33.25 -4.72 -15.66
C LEU A 537 -31.89 -4.21 -15.16
N ALA A 538 -30.77 -4.67 -15.73
CA ALA A 538 -29.43 -4.27 -15.30
C ALA A 538 -29.16 -2.76 -15.47
N ASN A 539 -29.74 -2.14 -16.50
CA ASN A 539 -29.66 -0.70 -16.73
C ASN A 539 -30.79 0.12 -16.06
N ASN A 540 -31.67 -0.50 -15.26
CA ASN A 540 -32.68 0.18 -14.47
C ASN A 540 -32.30 0.18 -12.98
N ARG A 541 -32.41 1.33 -12.31
CA ARG A 541 -32.05 1.52 -10.88
C ARG A 541 -32.78 0.57 -9.92
N PHE A 542 -33.96 0.09 -10.28
CA PHE A 542 -34.78 -0.82 -9.47
C PHE A 542 -34.74 -2.25 -10.01
N GLY A 543 -34.66 -2.42 -11.33
CA GLY A 543 -34.47 -3.73 -11.96
C GLY A 543 -33.15 -4.39 -11.56
N SER A 544 -32.10 -3.60 -11.29
CA SER A 544 -30.81 -4.10 -10.84
C SER A 544 -30.90 -4.89 -9.52
N ARG A 545 -31.80 -4.49 -8.62
CA ARG A 545 -32.08 -5.19 -7.34
C ARG A 545 -32.70 -6.57 -7.56
N VAL A 546 -33.56 -6.71 -8.58
CA VAL A 546 -34.18 -8.00 -8.88
C VAL A 546 -33.11 -8.98 -9.36
N LEU A 547 -32.19 -8.54 -10.23
CA LEU A 547 -31.04 -9.35 -10.66
C LEU A 547 -30.13 -9.71 -9.48
N GLU A 548 -29.84 -8.76 -8.60
CA GLU A 548 -29.05 -8.95 -7.38
C GLU A 548 -29.69 -9.99 -6.43
N CYS A 549 -31.00 -9.97 -6.28
CA CYS A 549 -31.74 -10.95 -5.51
C CYS A 549 -31.68 -12.36 -6.12
N VAL A 550 -31.87 -12.48 -7.43
CA VAL A 550 -31.75 -13.78 -8.13
C VAL A 550 -30.33 -14.32 -7.95
N TRP A 551 -29.32 -13.47 -8.12
CA TRP A 551 -27.92 -13.82 -7.89
C TRP A 551 -27.66 -14.35 -6.49
N GLU A 552 -28.20 -13.69 -5.45
CA GLU A 552 -28.00 -14.11 -4.06
C GLU A 552 -28.72 -15.42 -3.68
N ASN A 553 -29.77 -15.81 -4.41
CA ASN A 553 -30.63 -16.96 -4.06
C ASN A 553 -30.52 -18.16 -5.04
N CYS A 554 -29.86 -17.98 -6.19
CA CYS A 554 -29.54 -19.06 -7.13
C CYS A 554 -28.14 -19.65 -6.87
N ASP A 555 -27.90 -20.88 -7.29
CA ASP A 555 -26.58 -21.53 -7.31
C ASP A 555 -25.71 -21.08 -8.51
N VAL A 556 -24.55 -21.72 -8.71
CA VAL A 556 -23.62 -21.35 -9.79
C VAL A 556 -24.18 -21.68 -11.17
N GLU A 557 -24.82 -22.84 -11.36
CA GLU A 557 -25.36 -23.25 -12.66
C GLU A 557 -26.52 -22.36 -13.09
N GLU A 558 -27.39 -22.01 -12.14
CA GLU A 558 -28.53 -21.12 -12.32
C GLU A 558 -28.11 -19.66 -12.64
N ARG A 559 -26.95 -19.20 -12.17
CA ARG A 559 -26.42 -17.85 -12.46
C ARG A 559 -25.83 -17.70 -13.87
N LEU A 560 -25.25 -18.76 -14.44
CA LEU A 560 -24.51 -18.70 -15.71
C LEU A 560 -25.29 -18.06 -16.88
N PRO A 561 -26.58 -18.37 -17.13
CA PRO A 561 -27.34 -17.73 -18.21
C PRO A 561 -27.50 -16.21 -18.02
N ILE A 562 -27.65 -15.75 -16.77
CA ILE A 562 -27.77 -14.32 -16.45
C ILE A 562 -26.43 -13.62 -16.63
N MET A 563 -25.31 -14.26 -16.26
CA MET A 563 -23.96 -13.77 -16.51
C MET A 563 -23.71 -13.54 -18.00
N ASP A 564 -23.96 -14.57 -18.81
CA ASP A 564 -23.77 -14.53 -20.27
C ASP A 564 -24.62 -13.42 -20.92
N ALA A 565 -25.89 -13.30 -20.53
CA ALA A 565 -26.77 -12.23 -20.99
C ALA A 565 -26.28 -10.82 -20.59
N MET A 566 -25.70 -10.66 -19.40
CA MET A 566 -25.12 -9.38 -18.94
C MET A 566 -23.79 -9.05 -19.63
N LEU A 567 -22.93 -10.04 -19.86
CA LEU A 567 -21.63 -9.87 -20.53
C LEU A 567 -21.79 -9.45 -22.00
N LYS A 568 -22.85 -9.92 -22.67
CA LYS A 568 -23.21 -9.54 -24.04
C LYS A 568 -23.77 -8.12 -24.20
N CYS A 569 -23.87 -7.34 -23.12
CA CYS A 569 -24.62 -6.08 -23.08
C CYS A 569 -23.82 -4.88 -22.53
N SER A 570 -24.12 -3.68 -23.05
CA SER A 570 -23.46 -2.43 -22.62
C SER A 570 -24.04 -1.89 -21.30
N LEU A 571 -23.37 -2.18 -20.17
CA LEU A 571 -23.77 -1.77 -18.82
C LEU A 571 -23.31 -0.34 -18.50
N ASN A 572 -23.90 0.65 -19.18
CA ASN A 572 -23.43 2.05 -19.12
C ASN A 572 -23.99 2.84 -17.92
N SER A 573 -25.11 2.40 -17.34
CA SER A 573 -25.68 3.03 -16.14
C SER A 573 -24.79 2.83 -14.90
N GLN A 574 -24.84 3.76 -13.94
CA GLN A 574 -24.11 3.66 -12.67
C GLN A 574 -24.46 2.37 -11.91
N THR A 575 -25.74 1.94 -11.95
CA THR A 575 -26.20 0.69 -11.33
C THR A 575 -25.76 -0.56 -12.10
N GLY A 576 -25.69 -0.51 -13.43
CA GLY A 576 -25.13 -1.60 -14.24
C GLY A 576 -23.64 -1.82 -13.96
N LYS A 577 -22.87 -0.74 -13.77
CA LYS A 577 -21.45 -0.80 -13.36
C LYS A 577 -21.28 -1.39 -11.96
N LEU A 578 -22.10 -0.97 -11.00
CA LEU A 578 -22.11 -1.52 -9.63
C LEU A 578 -22.46 -3.01 -9.61
N LEU A 579 -23.45 -3.44 -10.41
CA LEU A 579 -23.78 -4.85 -10.60
C LEU A 579 -22.61 -5.64 -11.20
N ALA A 580 -21.96 -5.11 -12.25
CA ALA A 580 -20.81 -5.75 -12.87
C ALA A 580 -19.67 -5.97 -11.87
N ALA A 581 -19.37 -4.98 -11.03
CA ALA A 581 -18.40 -5.12 -9.96
C ALA A 581 -18.84 -6.15 -8.89
N LYS A 582 -20.09 -6.07 -8.38
CA LYS A 582 -20.59 -6.97 -7.33
C LYS A 582 -20.66 -8.43 -7.79
N PHE A 583 -21.09 -8.68 -9.01
CA PHE A 583 -21.11 -10.02 -9.60
C PHE A 583 -19.72 -10.51 -10.04
N SER A 584 -18.68 -9.69 -9.84
CA SER A 584 -17.33 -9.93 -10.36
C SER A 584 -17.32 -10.19 -11.87
N LEU A 585 -18.23 -9.59 -12.64
CA LEU A 585 -18.22 -9.70 -14.10
C LEU A 585 -16.89 -9.22 -14.68
N ASP A 586 -16.16 -8.33 -14.02
CA ASP A 586 -14.81 -7.94 -14.43
C ASP A 586 -13.78 -9.09 -14.31
N LYS A 587 -14.00 -10.08 -13.43
CA LYS A 587 -13.23 -11.34 -13.42
C LYS A 587 -13.65 -12.31 -14.53
N TYR A 588 -14.90 -12.24 -15.00
CA TYR A 588 -15.42 -13.04 -16.11
C TYR A 588 -15.24 -12.37 -17.48
N LYS A 589 -14.99 -11.06 -17.55
CA LYS A 589 -14.43 -10.37 -18.73
C LYS A 589 -13.04 -10.88 -19.09
N ILE A 590 -12.34 -11.49 -18.13
CA ILE A 590 -11.07 -12.20 -18.38
C ILE A 590 -11.31 -13.50 -19.18
N SER A 591 -12.54 -14.01 -19.32
CA SER A 591 -12.85 -15.13 -20.23
C SER A 591 -13.62 -14.77 -21.50
N CYS A 592 -14.28 -13.60 -21.59
CA CYS A 592 -14.87 -13.15 -22.85
C CYS A 592 -14.93 -11.62 -23.03
N TRP A 593 -14.58 -11.17 -24.24
CA TRP A 593 -14.62 -9.79 -24.74
C TRP A 593 -13.58 -8.80 -24.18
N SER A 594 -12.32 -9.18 -24.39
CA SER A 594 -11.25 -8.25 -24.77
C SER A 594 -11.57 -7.50 -26.10
N THR A 595 -12.48 -6.51 -26.09
CA THR A 595 -12.67 -5.61 -27.24
C THR A 595 -12.75 -4.14 -26.86
N ALA A 596 -11.66 -3.64 -26.27
CA ALA A 596 -11.28 -2.24 -26.37
C ALA A 596 -9.84 -2.17 -26.89
N ARG A 597 -9.70 -2.20 -28.23
CA ARG A 597 -8.45 -2.44 -28.99
C ARG A 597 -7.84 -3.83 -28.75
N MET A 598 -8.13 -4.76 -29.67
CA MET A 598 -7.22 -5.89 -29.90
C MET A 598 -6.15 -5.46 -30.90
N PRO A 599 -4.89 -5.25 -30.50
CA PRO A 599 -3.77 -5.53 -31.37
C PRO A 599 -3.60 -7.07 -31.40
N ASN A 600 -3.78 -7.64 -32.58
CA ASN A 600 -3.71 -9.07 -32.91
C ASN A 600 -4.87 -9.93 -32.38
N ALA A 601 -5.22 -10.95 -33.19
CA ALA A 601 -6.18 -11.98 -32.82
C ALA A 601 -5.59 -12.90 -31.74
N LEU A 602 -6.46 -13.52 -30.94
CA LEU A 602 -6.05 -14.64 -30.09
C LEU A 602 -5.43 -15.74 -30.97
N PRO A 603 -4.36 -16.42 -30.52
CA PRO A 603 -3.81 -17.56 -31.24
C PRO A 603 -4.89 -18.63 -31.44
N ASP A 604 -4.90 -19.26 -32.60
CA ASP A 604 -5.85 -20.34 -32.88
C ASP A 604 -5.57 -21.58 -32.03
N LEU A 605 -6.53 -22.51 -32.00
CA LEU A 605 -6.42 -23.74 -31.21
C LEU A 605 -5.23 -24.62 -31.61
N HIS A 606 -4.74 -24.50 -32.86
CA HIS A 606 -3.54 -25.20 -33.32
C HIS A 606 -2.29 -24.60 -32.68
N THR A 607 -2.14 -23.28 -32.76
CA THR A 607 -1.05 -22.50 -32.15
C THR A 607 -1.00 -22.72 -30.63
N ILE A 608 -2.16 -22.68 -29.95
CA ILE A 608 -2.26 -22.96 -28.51
C ILE A 608 -1.80 -24.39 -28.20
N GLN A 609 -2.10 -25.37 -29.06
CA GLN A 609 -1.66 -26.75 -28.85
C GLN A 609 -0.15 -26.92 -29.12
N GLU A 610 0.41 -26.33 -30.18
CA GLU A 610 1.85 -26.37 -30.44
C GLU A 610 2.65 -25.73 -29.29
N LEU A 611 2.18 -24.61 -28.73
CA LEU A 611 2.80 -24.00 -27.54
C LEU A 611 2.74 -24.91 -26.30
N LYS A 612 1.65 -25.66 -26.09
CA LYS A 612 1.58 -26.69 -25.02
C LYS A 612 2.55 -27.84 -25.27
N ASP A 613 2.65 -28.32 -26.51
CA ASP A 613 3.59 -29.39 -26.89
C ASP A 613 5.05 -28.94 -26.71
N ILE A 614 5.39 -27.71 -27.09
CA ILE A 614 6.71 -27.10 -26.82
C ILE A 614 6.96 -27.01 -25.31
N ALA A 615 6.01 -26.52 -24.51
CA ALA A 615 6.15 -26.47 -23.05
C ALA A 615 6.40 -27.85 -22.42
N HIS A 616 5.89 -28.94 -23.02
CA HIS A 616 6.21 -30.30 -22.60
C HIS A 616 7.61 -30.75 -23.06
N LYS A 617 8.04 -30.42 -24.29
CA LYS A 617 9.43 -30.64 -24.76
C LYS A 617 10.46 -29.92 -23.88
N LEU A 618 10.22 -28.66 -23.52
CA LEU A 618 11.08 -27.87 -22.64
C LEU A 618 11.27 -28.52 -21.25
N ARG A 619 10.23 -29.18 -20.70
CA ARG A 619 10.35 -29.98 -19.48
C ARG A 619 11.20 -31.23 -19.70
N ILE A 620 10.94 -31.98 -20.77
CA ILE A 620 11.69 -33.19 -21.14
C ILE A 620 13.18 -32.89 -21.27
N HIS A 621 13.53 -31.84 -22.02
CA HIS A 621 14.91 -31.37 -22.21
C HIS A 621 15.57 -30.99 -20.88
N SER A 622 14.88 -30.22 -20.04
CA SER A 622 15.37 -29.83 -18.71
C SER A 622 15.61 -31.04 -17.79
N ILE A 623 14.72 -32.02 -17.81
CA ILE A 623 14.85 -33.27 -17.04
C ILE A 623 16.02 -34.10 -17.56
N ARG A 624 16.12 -34.33 -18.88
CA ARG A 624 17.20 -35.08 -19.52
C ARG A 624 18.56 -34.48 -19.20
N ALA A 625 18.72 -33.16 -19.41
CA ALA A 625 19.96 -32.44 -19.15
C ALA A 625 20.41 -32.56 -17.68
N THR A 626 19.51 -32.28 -16.73
CA THR A 626 19.84 -32.29 -15.30
C THR A 626 20.05 -33.70 -14.73
N ASN A 627 19.40 -34.73 -15.28
CA ASN A 627 19.72 -36.12 -14.97
C ASN A 627 21.09 -36.54 -15.55
N ALA A 628 21.43 -36.13 -16.78
CA ALA A 628 22.75 -36.42 -17.37
C ALA A 628 23.90 -35.82 -16.55
N SER A 629 23.72 -34.61 -16.01
CA SER A 629 24.68 -33.94 -15.12
C SER A 629 24.57 -34.33 -13.64
N ASN A 630 23.68 -35.27 -13.28
CA ASN A 630 23.32 -35.67 -11.91
C ASN A 630 23.07 -34.50 -10.94
N SER A 631 22.73 -33.31 -11.46
CA SER A 631 22.64 -32.07 -10.69
C SER A 631 21.94 -30.98 -11.51
N GLY A 632 21.23 -30.07 -10.83
CA GLY A 632 20.51 -28.96 -11.47
C GLY A 632 19.08 -28.82 -10.93
N HIS A 633 18.27 -28.00 -11.61
CA HIS A 633 17.00 -27.52 -11.05
C HIS A 633 15.79 -27.84 -11.97
N PRO A 634 15.52 -29.12 -12.31
CA PRO A 634 14.43 -29.49 -13.21
C PRO A 634 13.06 -29.01 -12.71
N THR A 635 12.84 -29.00 -11.38
CA THR A 635 11.59 -28.53 -10.78
C THR A 635 11.37 -27.03 -10.93
N SER A 636 12.43 -26.21 -10.84
CA SER A 636 12.40 -24.76 -11.15
C SER A 636 12.29 -24.47 -12.65
N CYS A 637 12.63 -25.43 -13.52
CA CYS A 637 12.41 -25.33 -14.96
C CYS A 637 10.93 -25.58 -15.27
N CYS A 638 10.37 -26.67 -14.73
CA CYS A 638 9.02 -27.14 -15.04
C CYS A 638 7.89 -26.20 -14.59
N SER A 639 8.12 -25.33 -13.59
CA SER A 639 7.13 -24.33 -13.16
C SER A 639 6.82 -23.26 -14.22
N MET A 640 7.78 -22.96 -15.11
CA MET A 640 7.67 -21.85 -16.07
C MET A 640 7.74 -22.31 -17.52
N ALA A 641 7.47 -23.58 -17.80
CA ALA A 641 7.63 -24.11 -19.15
C ALA A 641 6.64 -23.52 -20.17
N GLU A 642 5.39 -23.25 -19.76
CA GLU A 642 4.42 -22.52 -20.59
C GLU A 642 4.84 -21.05 -20.77
N ILE A 643 5.32 -20.38 -19.71
CA ILE A 643 5.85 -19.01 -19.76
C ILE A 643 6.97 -18.90 -20.79
N MET A 644 7.95 -19.81 -20.73
CA MET A 644 9.09 -19.86 -21.66
C MET A 644 8.64 -20.17 -23.08
N SER A 645 7.71 -21.11 -23.27
CA SER A 645 7.17 -21.44 -24.59
C SER A 645 6.47 -20.25 -25.25
N VAL A 646 5.55 -19.60 -24.54
CA VAL A 646 4.82 -18.44 -25.05
C VAL A 646 5.77 -17.26 -25.32
N LEU A 647 6.75 -17.02 -24.45
CA LEU A 647 7.75 -15.97 -24.67
C LEU A 647 8.56 -16.21 -25.95
N PHE A 648 9.20 -17.37 -26.10
CA PHE A 648 10.13 -17.62 -27.21
C PHE A 648 9.43 -17.89 -28.55
N PHE A 649 8.28 -18.57 -28.55
CA PHE A 649 7.66 -19.08 -29.78
C PHE A 649 6.36 -18.36 -30.19
N HIS A 650 5.99 -17.29 -29.48
CA HIS A 650 4.83 -16.45 -29.83
C HIS A 650 5.09 -14.95 -29.59
N THR A 651 5.59 -14.57 -28.42
CA THR A 651 5.65 -13.16 -27.98
C THR A 651 6.87 -12.39 -28.48
N MET A 652 8.08 -12.92 -28.24
CA MET A 652 9.32 -12.18 -28.47
C MET A 652 9.66 -12.07 -29.96
N LYS A 653 10.32 -10.98 -30.32
CA LYS A 653 10.86 -10.74 -31.66
C LYS A 653 12.39 -10.84 -31.64
N TYR A 654 12.97 -11.90 -32.20
CA TYR A 654 14.43 -12.08 -32.23
C TYR A 654 14.88 -12.92 -33.43
N ASP A 655 16.10 -12.71 -33.91
CA ASP A 655 16.74 -13.62 -34.88
C ASP A 655 17.50 -14.73 -34.14
N PRO A 656 17.10 -16.02 -34.27
CA PRO A 656 17.81 -17.12 -33.63
C PRO A 656 19.25 -17.30 -34.10
N LYS A 657 19.56 -16.88 -35.34
CA LYS A 657 20.91 -16.98 -35.94
C LYS A 657 21.82 -15.85 -35.47
N ASN A 658 21.25 -14.74 -35.01
CA ASN A 658 21.99 -13.57 -34.52
C ASN A 658 21.47 -13.12 -33.13
N PRO A 659 21.69 -13.90 -32.04
CA PRO A 659 21.09 -13.59 -30.73
C PRO A 659 21.48 -12.22 -30.15
N ARG A 660 22.69 -11.74 -30.47
CA ARG A 660 23.23 -10.42 -30.06
C ARG A 660 22.77 -9.25 -30.95
N ASP A 661 21.91 -9.45 -31.96
CA ASP A 661 21.42 -8.36 -32.81
C ASP A 661 20.81 -7.22 -31.95
N PRO A 662 21.17 -5.95 -32.18
CA PRO A 662 20.73 -4.84 -31.34
C PRO A 662 19.24 -4.51 -31.43
N TYR A 663 18.49 -5.08 -32.37
CA TYR A 663 17.03 -4.93 -32.51
C TYR A 663 16.22 -6.06 -31.86
N ASN A 664 16.82 -7.21 -31.53
CA ASN A 664 16.13 -8.31 -30.84
C ASN A 664 15.45 -7.84 -29.54
N ASP A 665 14.30 -8.39 -29.17
CA ASP A 665 13.84 -8.35 -27.78
C ASP A 665 14.91 -8.98 -26.87
N ARG A 666 15.05 -8.45 -25.65
CA ARG A 666 16.00 -8.96 -24.65
C ARG A 666 15.28 -9.90 -23.69
N PHE A 667 15.93 -11.00 -23.36
CA PHE A 667 15.45 -11.96 -22.37
C PHE A 667 16.47 -12.11 -21.25
N ILE A 668 16.05 -11.96 -20.00
CA ILE A 668 16.87 -12.19 -18.81
C ILE A 668 16.19 -13.25 -17.93
N LEU A 669 16.90 -14.35 -17.68
CA LEU A 669 16.51 -15.34 -16.69
C LEU A 669 17.10 -14.96 -15.32
N SER A 670 16.43 -14.09 -14.56
CA SER A 670 16.91 -13.64 -13.24
C SER A 670 17.05 -14.81 -12.25
N LYS A 671 16.09 -15.74 -12.27
CA LYS A 671 16.20 -17.06 -11.61
C LYS A 671 17.16 -18.02 -12.35
N GLY A 672 18.42 -17.59 -12.54
CA GLY A 672 19.41 -18.22 -13.41
C GLY A 672 19.71 -19.69 -13.12
N HIS A 673 19.40 -20.18 -11.91
CA HIS A 673 19.51 -21.59 -11.56
C HIS A 673 18.68 -22.52 -12.46
N ALA A 674 17.63 -21.98 -13.11
CA ALA A 674 16.82 -22.67 -14.10
C ALA A 674 17.37 -22.60 -15.54
N GLY A 675 18.67 -22.28 -15.72
CA GLY A 675 19.37 -22.25 -17.02
C GLY A 675 19.05 -23.39 -18.00
N PRO A 676 18.86 -24.66 -17.58
CA PRO A 676 18.52 -25.75 -18.51
C PRO A 676 17.29 -25.50 -19.39
N ILE A 677 16.26 -24.77 -18.92
CA ILE A 677 15.10 -24.47 -19.78
C ILE A 677 15.37 -23.35 -20.78
N LEU A 678 16.26 -22.41 -20.46
CA LEU A 678 16.75 -21.43 -21.43
C LEU A 678 17.52 -22.14 -22.54
N TYR A 679 18.40 -23.09 -22.19
CA TYR A 679 19.15 -23.88 -23.17
C TYR A 679 18.20 -24.72 -24.04
N ALA A 680 17.16 -25.32 -23.44
CA ALA A 680 16.10 -26.03 -24.16
C ALA A 680 15.33 -25.12 -25.14
N CYS A 681 15.07 -23.86 -24.79
CA CYS A 681 14.45 -22.90 -25.72
C CYS A 681 15.34 -22.61 -26.92
N TRP A 682 16.66 -22.53 -26.73
CA TRP A 682 17.62 -22.32 -27.83
C TRP A 682 17.90 -23.58 -28.66
N VAL A 683 17.59 -24.77 -28.14
CA VAL A 683 17.48 -26.01 -28.93
C VAL A 683 16.23 -25.99 -29.81
N GLU A 684 15.05 -25.73 -29.24
CA GLU A 684 13.79 -25.67 -30.01
C GLU A 684 13.75 -24.48 -31.00
N ALA A 685 14.54 -23.42 -30.76
CA ALA A 685 14.78 -22.32 -31.70
C ALA A 685 15.86 -22.62 -32.77
N GLY A 686 16.50 -23.80 -32.72
CA GLY A 686 17.42 -24.28 -33.75
C GLY A 686 18.85 -23.72 -33.70
N LEU A 687 19.26 -23.04 -32.62
CA LEU A 687 20.63 -22.54 -32.46
C LEU A 687 21.58 -23.59 -31.88
N ILE A 688 21.07 -24.45 -30.98
CA ILE A 688 21.85 -25.46 -30.27
C ILE A 688 21.37 -26.87 -30.70
N PRO A 689 22.26 -27.81 -31.02
CA PRO A 689 21.88 -29.21 -31.22
C PRO A 689 21.33 -29.84 -29.93
N GLU A 690 20.24 -30.62 -29.98
CA GLU A 690 19.65 -31.26 -28.78
C GLU A 690 20.68 -32.10 -28.00
N SER A 691 21.61 -32.75 -28.70
CA SER A 691 22.67 -33.56 -28.09
C SER A 691 23.53 -32.80 -27.08
N GLU A 692 23.72 -31.49 -27.25
CA GLU A 692 24.52 -30.67 -26.33
C GLU A 692 23.89 -30.50 -24.96
N LEU A 693 22.57 -30.66 -24.82
CA LEU A 693 21.91 -30.61 -23.51
C LEU A 693 22.44 -31.68 -22.53
N LEU A 694 22.94 -32.80 -23.05
CA LEU A 694 23.56 -33.86 -22.26
C LEU A 694 24.99 -33.52 -21.79
N ASN A 695 25.53 -32.37 -22.23
CA ASN A 695 26.80 -31.79 -21.82
C ASN A 695 26.66 -30.70 -20.74
N LEU A 696 25.44 -30.44 -20.25
CA LEU A 696 25.17 -29.53 -19.13
C LEU A 696 26.17 -29.73 -17.98
N ARG A 697 26.78 -28.63 -17.50
CA ARG A 697 27.73 -28.58 -16.36
C ARG A 697 29.03 -29.38 -16.54
N LYS A 698 29.34 -29.90 -17.73
CA LYS A 698 30.67 -30.48 -17.99
C LYS A 698 31.70 -29.37 -18.20
N ILE A 699 32.97 -29.66 -17.89
CA ILE A 699 34.09 -28.70 -17.92
C ILE A 699 34.40 -28.17 -19.33
N ASP A 700 34.06 -28.97 -20.35
CA ASP A 700 34.26 -28.76 -21.78
C ASP A 700 33.01 -28.21 -22.49
N SER A 701 31.96 -27.84 -21.73
CA SER A 701 30.72 -27.28 -22.27
C SER A 701 30.51 -25.82 -21.86
N ASP A 702 30.01 -25.00 -22.79
CA ASP A 702 29.50 -23.65 -22.49
C ASP A 702 28.10 -23.69 -21.83
N LEU A 703 27.41 -24.84 -21.79
CA LEU A 703 26.14 -25.01 -21.08
C LEU A 703 26.39 -25.15 -19.57
N GLU A 704 26.74 -24.02 -18.95
CA GLU A 704 27.11 -23.93 -17.54
C GLU A 704 25.91 -24.12 -16.59
N GLY A 705 26.20 -24.32 -15.31
CA GLY A 705 25.17 -24.58 -14.29
C GLY A 705 24.21 -23.41 -14.02
N HIS A 706 24.56 -22.21 -14.47
CA HIS A 706 23.80 -20.96 -14.54
C HIS A 706 24.20 -20.24 -15.84
N PRO A 707 23.33 -19.45 -16.49
CA PRO A 707 23.68 -18.72 -17.72
C PRO A 707 24.85 -17.74 -17.51
N THR A 708 25.80 -17.71 -18.45
CA THR A 708 26.87 -16.71 -18.52
C THR A 708 27.08 -16.22 -19.97
N PRO A 709 27.60 -15.00 -20.19
CA PRO A 709 27.76 -14.41 -21.53
C PRO A 709 28.78 -15.06 -22.47
N ARG A 710 29.41 -16.19 -22.08
CA ARG A 710 30.07 -17.13 -23.01
C ARG A 710 29.08 -17.60 -24.09
N LEU A 711 27.83 -17.82 -23.68
CA LEU A 711 26.72 -18.11 -24.57
C LEU A 711 26.25 -16.83 -25.26
N SER A 712 26.22 -16.86 -26.61
CA SER A 712 25.85 -15.69 -27.43
C SER A 712 24.44 -15.16 -27.15
N PHE A 713 23.53 -16.01 -26.66
CA PHE A 713 22.16 -15.65 -26.30
C PHE A 713 21.98 -15.16 -24.85
N VAL A 714 23.06 -15.06 -24.06
CA VAL A 714 23.05 -14.55 -22.68
C VAL A 714 23.77 -13.21 -22.66
N ASP A 715 23.09 -12.14 -22.20
CA ASP A 715 23.69 -10.81 -22.07
C ASP A 715 24.35 -10.57 -20.70
N VAL A 716 23.83 -11.18 -19.62
CA VAL A 716 24.32 -11.04 -18.24
C VAL A 716 24.25 -12.36 -17.49
N ALA A 717 25.15 -12.58 -16.54
CA ALA A 717 25.13 -13.74 -15.65
C ALA A 717 24.20 -13.52 -14.45
N THR A 718 23.36 -14.50 -14.13
CA THR A 718 22.25 -14.38 -13.16
C THR A 718 22.23 -15.50 -12.10
N GLY A 719 23.40 -16.04 -11.77
CA GLY A 719 23.53 -17.08 -10.74
C GLY A 719 23.24 -16.56 -9.31
N SER A 720 23.55 -15.28 -9.04
CA SER A 720 23.10 -14.59 -7.83
C SER A 720 21.72 -13.98 -8.09
N LEU A 721 20.76 -14.25 -7.19
CA LEU A 721 19.36 -13.86 -7.36
C LEU A 721 19.15 -12.36 -7.15
N GLY A 722 18.04 -11.85 -7.67
CA GLY A 722 17.59 -10.47 -7.49
C GLY A 722 18.24 -9.44 -8.42
N GLN A 723 19.37 -9.78 -9.05
CA GLN A 723 20.14 -8.85 -9.88
C GLN A 723 19.61 -8.67 -11.33
N GLY A 724 18.88 -9.66 -11.85
CA GLY A 724 18.48 -9.68 -13.27
C GLY A 724 17.50 -8.57 -13.63
N LEU A 725 16.63 -8.15 -12.70
CA LEU A 725 15.67 -7.06 -12.94
C LEU A 725 16.33 -5.69 -13.05
N SER A 726 17.38 -5.40 -12.26
CA SER A 726 18.19 -4.18 -12.42
C SER A 726 18.86 -4.13 -13.79
N CYS A 727 19.43 -5.27 -14.23
CA CYS A 727 20.01 -5.39 -15.57
C CYS A 727 18.95 -5.19 -16.67
N ALA A 728 17.75 -5.76 -16.49
CA ALA A 728 16.63 -5.62 -17.41
C ALA A 728 16.16 -4.16 -17.51
N ALA A 729 16.09 -3.45 -16.37
CA ALA A 729 15.74 -2.04 -16.32
C ALA A 729 16.78 -1.16 -17.03
N GLY A 730 18.08 -1.46 -16.89
CA GLY A 730 19.14 -0.77 -17.64
C GLY A 730 19.05 -0.98 -19.17
N MET A 731 18.79 -2.21 -19.61
CA MET A 731 18.54 -2.48 -21.04
C MET A 731 17.30 -1.75 -21.54
N ALA A 732 16.19 -1.79 -20.79
CA ALA A 732 14.94 -1.16 -21.16
C ALA A 732 15.07 0.37 -21.23
N TYR A 733 15.77 0.98 -20.27
CA TYR A 733 16.10 2.41 -20.26
C TYR A 733 16.87 2.82 -21.52
N VAL A 734 17.96 2.11 -21.86
CA VAL A 734 18.76 2.41 -23.06
C VAL A 734 17.93 2.22 -24.34
N MET A 735 17.14 1.15 -24.43
CA MET A 735 16.28 0.89 -25.59
C MET A 735 15.20 1.97 -25.78
N LYS A 736 14.63 2.49 -24.68
CA LYS A 736 13.59 3.52 -24.69
C LYS A 736 14.14 4.92 -24.96
N PHE A 737 15.14 5.36 -24.20
CA PHE A 737 15.59 6.76 -24.19
C PHE A 737 16.77 7.04 -25.12
N MET A 738 17.68 6.08 -25.32
CA MET A 738 18.91 6.27 -26.09
C MET A 738 18.81 5.71 -27.52
N ASP A 739 18.47 4.43 -27.66
CA ASP A 739 18.39 3.74 -28.96
C ASP A 739 17.05 3.99 -29.66
N LYS A 740 15.98 4.23 -28.90
CA LYS A 740 14.63 4.60 -29.37
C LYS A 740 14.04 3.56 -30.35
N ILE A 741 14.11 2.28 -29.97
CA ILE A 741 13.64 1.13 -30.78
C ILE A 741 12.39 0.47 -30.18
N ASP A 742 11.57 -0.14 -31.07
CA ASP A 742 10.32 -0.85 -30.74
C ASP A 742 10.53 -2.32 -30.32
N SER A 743 11.61 -2.58 -29.57
CA SER A 743 11.85 -3.87 -28.91
C SER A 743 11.73 -3.74 -27.40
N ARG A 744 11.49 -4.89 -26.75
CA ARG A 744 11.11 -5.02 -25.35
C ARG A 744 12.14 -5.83 -24.57
N VAL A 745 12.04 -5.76 -23.25
CA VAL A 745 12.87 -6.54 -22.32
C VAL A 745 11.95 -7.39 -21.46
N TYR A 746 12.19 -8.70 -21.43
CA TYR A 746 11.46 -9.68 -20.65
C TYR A 746 12.38 -10.26 -19.58
N CYS A 747 11.99 -10.17 -18.31
CA CYS A 747 12.77 -10.66 -17.18
C CYS A 747 11.95 -11.67 -16.37
N VAL A 748 12.43 -12.92 -16.26
CA VAL A 748 11.74 -13.96 -15.47
C VAL A 748 12.41 -14.12 -14.11
N LEU A 749 11.64 -13.95 -13.04
CA LEU A 749 12.06 -14.01 -11.64
C LEU A 749 11.34 -15.13 -10.88
N GLY A 750 11.94 -15.62 -9.81
CA GLY A 750 11.28 -16.49 -8.83
C GLY A 750 10.54 -15.73 -7.72
N ASP A 751 9.54 -16.37 -7.12
CA ASP A 751 8.90 -15.91 -5.88
C ASP A 751 9.88 -15.80 -4.70
N GLY A 752 10.71 -16.81 -4.47
CA GLY A 752 11.75 -16.75 -3.43
C GLY A 752 12.80 -15.67 -3.69
N GLU A 753 13.08 -15.36 -4.96
CA GLU A 753 13.99 -14.29 -5.39
C GLU A 753 13.42 -12.89 -5.12
N SER A 754 12.09 -12.72 -5.14
CA SER A 754 11.44 -11.44 -4.82
C SER A 754 11.60 -10.99 -3.34
N ALA A 755 12.26 -11.80 -2.51
CA ALA A 755 12.68 -11.39 -1.17
C ALA A 755 13.93 -10.47 -1.18
N GLU A 756 14.72 -10.47 -2.26
CA GLU A 756 15.93 -9.66 -2.38
C GLU A 756 15.61 -8.16 -2.49
N GLY A 757 16.27 -7.33 -1.69
CA GLY A 757 16.05 -5.87 -1.66
C GLY A 757 16.30 -5.21 -3.03
N SER A 758 17.28 -5.70 -3.77
CA SER A 758 17.64 -5.23 -5.12
C SER A 758 16.51 -5.37 -6.15
N VAL A 759 15.59 -6.34 -5.98
CA VAL A 759 14.38 -6.45 -6.81
C VAL A 759 13.46 -5.25 -6.58
N TRP A 760 13.30 -4.81 -5.34
CA TRP A 760 12.46 -3.67 -4.98
C TRP A 760 13.08 -2.33 -5.41
N GLU A 761 14.40 -2.20 -5.31
CA GLU A 761 15.14 -1.08 -5.91
C GLU A 761 14.91 -1.00 -7.44
N ALA A 762 14.95 -2.13 -8.13
CA ALA A 762 14.70 -2.19 -9.58
C ALA A 762 13.23 -1.94 -9.96
N LEU A 763 12.28 -2.45 -9.17
CA LEU A 763 10.86 -2.14 -9.31
C LEU A 763 10.61 -0.62 -9.18
N HIS A 764 11.25 0.03 -8.21
CA HIS A 764 11.13 1.48 -7.99
C HIS A 764 11.70 2.26 -9.19
N PHE A 765 12.93 1.94 -9.59
CA PHE A 765 13.60 2.56 -10.73
C PHE A 765 12.76 2.47 -12.02
N ALA A 766 12.25 1.27 -12.35
CA ALA A 766 11.51 1.05 -13.58
C ALA A 766 10.11 1.68 -13.57
N GLY A 767 9.46 1.75 -12.41
CA GLY A 767 8.19 2.47 -12.23
C GLY A 767 8.38 3.98 -12.43
N MET A 768 9.41 4.54 -11.80
CA MET A 768 9.72 5.98 -11.85
C MET A 768 10.20 6.45 -13.24
N TYR A 769 11.00 5.64 -13.96
CA TYR A 769 11.36 5.90 -15.36
C TYR A 769 10.30 5.44 -16.38
N GLU A 770 9.09 5.07 -15.93
CA GLU A 770 7.96 4.65 -16.79
C GLU A 770 8.34 3.59 -17.84
N LEU A 771 9.12 2.56 -17.50
CA LEU A 771 9.72 1.62 -18.47
C LEU A 771 8.70 0.66 -19.11
N ASP A 772 7.80 1.17 -19.94
CA ASP A 772 6.73 0.46 -20.66
C ASP A 772 7.19 -0.52 -21.75
N ASN A 773 8.49 -0.58 -22.02
CA ASN A 773 9.13 -1.64 -22.78
C ASN A 773 9.69 -2.79 -21.90
N LEU A 774 9.59 -2.71 -20.57
CA LEU A 774 9.95 -3.76 -19.63
C LEU A 774 8.73 -4.59 -19.19
N VAL A 775 8.88 -5.92 -19.25
CA VAL A 775 7.95 -6.90 -18.68
C VAL A 775 8.70 -7.79 -17.70
N ALA A 776 8.31 -7.76 -16.43
CA ALA A 776 8.77 -8.70 -15.42
C ALA A 776 7.75 -9.83 -15.27
N ILE A 777 8.18 -11.08 -15.26
CA ILE A 777 7.34 -12.26 -15.05
C ILE A 777 7.78 -12.92 -13.75
N PHE A 778 6.91 -12.92 -12.75
CA PHE A 778 7.16 -13.55 -11.47
C PHE A 778 6.55 -14.96 -11.48
N ASP A 779 7.40 -15.98 -11.47
CA ASP A 779 7.04 -17.40 -11.35
C ASP A 779 6.69 -17.72 -9.89
N ILE A 780 5.43 -17.50 -9.52
CA ILE A 780 4.92 -17.75 -8.16
C ILE A 780 4.58 -19.23 -8.00
N ASN A 781 5.64 -20.04 -7.89
CA ASN A 781 5.61 -21.49 -7.79
C ASN A 781 5.40 -22.02 -6.35
N ARG A 782 5.17 -21.12 -5.39
CA ARG A 782 4.97 -21.29 -3.94
C ARG A 782 6.24 -21.60 -3.14
N LEU A 783 7.32 -22.08 -3.77
CA LEU A 783 8.41 -22.77 -3.06
C LEU A 783 9.79 -22.13 -3.32
N GLY A 784 10.49 -21.78 -2.24
CA GLY A 784 11.91 -21.39 -2.27
C GLY A 784 12.85 -22.59 -2.43
N GLN A 785 14.06 -22.49 -1.89
CA GLN A 785 15.05 -23.58 -1.90
C GLN A 785 14.76 -24.64 -0.82
N SER A 786 14.54 -24.21 0.43
CA SER A 786 14.46 -25.07 1.61
C SER A 786 13.06 -25.16 2.23
N GLN A 787 12.13 -24.30 1.81
CA GLN A 787 10.82 -24.09 2.42
C GLN A 787 9.90 -23.32 1.45
N PRO A 788 8.61 -23.14 1.75
CA PRO A 788 7.75 -22.22 1.00
C PRO A 788 8.30 -20.79 0.96
N ALA A 789 8.07 -20.10 -0.16
CA ALA A 789 8.33 -18.67 -0.26
C ALA A 789 7.43 -17.91 0.73
N SER A 790 7.89 -16.77 1.25
CA SER A 790 7.26 -16.07 2.38
C SER A 790 5.79 -15.68 2.18
N LEU A 791 5.35 -15.52 0.92
CA LEU A 791 3.96 -15.24 0.56
C LEU A 791 3.23 -16.46 -0.05
N GLY A 792 3.92 -17.55 -0.37
CA GLY A 792 3.35 -18.71 -1.06
C GLY A 792 2.52 -18.31 -2.29
N HIS A 793 1.25 -18.74 -2.35
CA HIS A 793 0.28 -18.34 -3.39
C HIS A 793 -0.62 -17.15 -2.99
N ARG A 794 -0.14 -16.21 -2.15
CA ARG A 794 -0.83 -14.93 -1.88
C ARG A 794 -0.64 -13.94 -3.04
N ILE A 795 -1.20 -14.31 -4.19
CA ILE A 795 -1.17 -13.53 -5.45
C ILE A 795 -1.72 -12.11 -5.24
N ASP A 796 -2.70 -11.96 -4.36
CA ASP A 796 -3.27 -10.68 -3.93
C ASP A 796 -2.23 -9.73 -3.31
N VAL A 797 -1.29 -10.27 -2.52
CA VAL A 797 -0.23 -9.48 -1.86
C VAL A 797 0.89 -9.14 -2.84
N TYR A 798 1.25 -10.06 -3.74
CA TYR A 798 2.18 -9.77 -4.84
C TYR A 798 1.64 -8.64 -5.73
N GLN A 799 0.36 -8.71 -6.10
CA GLN A 799 -0.30 -7.68 -6.91
C GLN A 799 -0.23 -6.30 -6.25
N GLN A 800 -0.72 -6.18 -5.01
CA GLN A 800 -0.73 -4.91 -4.27
C GLN A 800 0.67 -4.31 -4.13
N ARG A 801 1.69 -5.15 -3.90
CA ARG A 801 3.08 -4.69 -3.81
C ARG A 801 3.59 -4.13 -5.13
N PHE A 802 3.34 -4.77 -6.26
CA PHE A 802 3.83 -4.28 -7.56
C PHE A 802 3.05 -3.04 -8.04
N GLU A 803 1.73 -2.99 -7.81
CA GLU A 803 0.89 -1.81 -8.07
C GLU A 803 1.38 -0.58 -7.28
N ALA A 804 1.76 -0.76 -6.01
CA ALA A 804 2.30 0.30 -5.16
C ALA A 804 3.65 0.87 -5.65
N PHE A 805 4.40 0.12 -6.45
CA PHE A 805 5.64 0.58 -7.10
C PHE A 805 5.40 1.18 -8.50
N GLY A 806 4.13 1.41 -8.89
CA GLY A 806 3.76 2.09 -10.13
C GLY A 806 3.57 1.20 -11.37
N TRP A 807 3.65 -0.13 -11.20
CA TRP A 807 3.58 -1.08 -12.31
C TRP A 807 2.13 -1.32 -12.78
N ASN A 808 1.96 -1.67 -14.06
CA ASN A 808 0.76 -2.41 -14.50
C ASN A 808 0.92 -3.86 -14.05
N VAL A 809 -0.14 -4.48 -13.52
CA VAL A 809 -0.04 -5.83 -12.95
C VAL A 809 -1.12 -6.75 -13.50
N GLU A 810 -0.72 -7.92 -13.97
CA GLU A 810 -1.62 -8.92 -14.54
C GLU A 810 -1.39 -10.27 -13.85
N CYS A 811 -2.39 -10.73 -13.10
CA CYS A 811 -2.36 -12.00 -12.38
C CYS A 811 -2.95 -13.10 -13.26
N VAL A 812 -2.18 -14.15 -13.54
CA VAL A 812 -2.55 -15.23 -14.47
C VAL A 812 -2.29 -16.61 -13.88
N ASP A 813 -2.99 -17.63 -14.39
CA ASP A 813 -2.53 -19.01 -14.29
C ASP A 813 -1.31 -19.16 -15.21
N GLY A 814 -0.14 -19.45 -14.63
CA GLY A 814 1.12 -19.57 -15.36
C GLY A 814 1.24 -20.87 -16.17
N HIS A 815 0.25 -21.76 -16.10
CA HIS A 815 0.14 -22.95 -16.94
C HIS A 815 -0.98 -22.85 -17.99
N ASP A 816 -1.75 -21.75 -18.00
CA ASP A 816 -2.68 -21.44 -19.10
C ASP A 816 -1.95 -20.63 -20.19
N VAL A 817 -1.53 -21.35 -21.24
CA VAL A 817 -0.96 -20.79 -22.47
C VAL A 817 -1.83 -19.67 -23.08
N GLU A 818 -3.16 -19.78 -23.03
CA GLU A 818 -4.04 -18.75 -23.62
C GLU A 818 -4.10 -17.49 -22.73
N ALA A 819 -4.11 -17.62 -21.40
CA ALA A 819 -3.96 -16.49 -20.49
C ALA A 819 -2.60 -15.81 -20.66
N LEU A 820 -1.52 -16.57 -20.80
CA LEU A 820 -0.18 -16.03 -21.04
C LEU A 820 -0.09 -15.25 -22.36
N CYS A 821 -0.55 -15.82 -23.48
CA CYS A 821 -0.56 -15.12 -24.77
C CYS A 821 -1.31 -13.79 -24.68
N ARG A 822 -2.50 -13.79 -24.04
CA ARG A 822 -3.30 -12.58 -23.81
C ARG A 822 -2.58 -11.55 -22.94
N SER A 823 -1.93 -11.99 -21.87
CA SER A 823 -1.24 -11.09 -20.94
C SER A 823 -0.02 -10.43 -21.58
N PHE A 824 0.77 -11.18 -22.35
CA PHE A 824 1.87 -10.59 -23.11
C PHE A 824 1.40 -9.63 -24.21
N SER A 825 0.29 -9.92 -24.90
CA SER A 825 -0.33 -8.99 -25.86
C SER A 825 -0.86 -7.71 -25.17
N SER A 826 -1.47 -7.84 -24.00
CA SER A 826 -1.92 -6.72 -23.16
C SER A 826 -0.74 -5.83 -22.74
N ALA A 827 0.31 -6.43 -22.19
CA ALA A 827 1.54 -5.76 -21.76
C ALA A 827 2.23 -4.95 -22.88
N ALA A 828 2.12 -5.38 -24.14
CA ALA A 828 2.63 -4.62 -25.30
C ALA A 828 1.79 -3.35 -25.60
N GLY A 829 0.50 -3.38 -25.28
CA GLY A 829 -0.43 -2.24 -25.41
C GLY A 829 -0.31 -1.20 -24.30
N VAL A 830 0.19 -1.59 -23.12
CA VAL A 830 0.46 -0.68 -21.99
C VAL A 830 1.51 0.36 -22.38
N LYS A 831 1.32 1.59 -21.87
CA LYS A 831 2.22 2.73 -22.04
C LYS A 831 2.41 3.44 -20.70
N HIS A 832 3.53 4.14 -20.55
CA HIS A 832 3.90 4.91 -19.35
C HIS A 832 4.06 4.10 -18.05
N LYS A 833 4.01 2.76 -18.11
CA LYS A 833 4.23 1.86 -16.97
C LYS A 833 4.92 0.56 -17.38
N PRO A 834 5.92 0.07 -16.65
CA PRO A 834 6.39 -1.31 -16.78
C PRO A 834 5.26 -2.29 -16.38
N THR A 835 5.31 -3.53 -16.90
CA THR A 835 4.28 -4.55 -16.61
C THR A 835 4.83 -5.74 -15.83
N ALA A 836 4.16 -6.12 -14.74
CA ALA A 836 4.44 -7.29 -13.92
C ALA A 836 3.37 -8.36 -14.17
N ILE A 837 3.78 -9.49 -14.75
CA ILE A 837 2.92 -10.67 -14.90
C ILE A 837 3.16 -11.57 -13.69
N VAL A 838 2.14 -11.68 -12.83
CA VAL A 838 2.18 -12.49 -11.61
C VAL A 838 1.59 -13.86 -11.96
N ALA A 839 2.46 -14.76 -12.40
CA ALA A 839 2.07 -16.08 -12.86
C ALA A 839 2.00 -17.04 -11.66
N LYS A 840 0.78 -17.47 -11.30
CA LYS A 840 0.61 -18.55 -10.32
C LYS A 840 0.96 -19.89 -10.98
N THR A 841 1.98 -20.57 -10.45
CA THR A 841 2.51 -21.83 -11.00
C THR A 841 2.70 -22.86 -9.89
N PHE A 842 3.13 -24.08 -10.25
CA PHE A 842 3.51 -25.12 -9.30
C PHE A 842 4.94 -25.60 -9.57
N LYS A 843 5.77 -25.65 -8.52
CA LYS A 843 7.15 -26.14 -8.66
C LYS A 843 7.16 -27.61 -9.05
N GLY A 844 7.90 -27.98 -10.10
CA GLY A 844 7.86 -29.34 -10.63
C GLY A 844 6.60 -29.70 -11.43
N CYS A 845 5.82 -28.72 -11.91
CA CYS A 845 4.61 -28.95 -12.71
C CYS A 845 4.81 -30.00 -13.82
N GLY A 846 3.90 -30.99 -13.88
CA GLY A 846 3.95 -32.11 -14.82
C GLY A 846 4.73 -33.33 -14.34
N ILE A 847 5.39 -33.27 -13.18
CA ILE A 847 6.17 -34.39 -12.61
C ILE A 847 5.35 -35.07 -11.50
N PRO A 848 4.84 -36.31 -11.70
CA PRO A 848 4.07 -37.02 -10.70
C PRO A 848 4.84 -37.18 -9.38
N LYS A 849 4.16 -36.99 -8.24
CA LYS A 849 4.72 -37.07 -6.87
C LYS A 849 5.84 -36.05 -6.52
N VAL A 850 6.15 -35.13 -7.43
CA VAL A 850 7.16 -34.05 -7.24
C VAL A 850 6.53 -32.67 -7.39
N GLU A 851 5.47 -32.55 -8.19
CA GLU A 851 4.69 -31.31 -8.32
C GLU A 851 4.20 -30.80 -6.95
N ASP A 852 4.46 -29.51 -6.72
CA ASP A 852 4.18 -28.77 -5.48
C ASP A 852 4.82 -29.37 -4.20
N GLN A 853 5.83 -30.24 -4.33
CA GLN A 853 6.52 -30.84 -3.19
C GLN A 853 7.79 -30.08 -2.79
N GLU A 854 7.98 -29.93 -1.48
CA GLU A 854 9.22 -29.43 -0.89
C GLU A 854 10.38 -30.41 -1.08
N ASN A 855 11.60 -29.99 -0.73
CA ASN A 855 12.81 -30.81 -0.80
C ASN A 855 13.25 -31.27 -2.22
N TRP A 856 12.64 -30.76 -3.30
CA TRP A 856 13.01 -31.07 -4.69
C TRP A 856 13.71 -29.93 -5.46
N HIS A 857 14.04 -28.82 -4.81
CA HIS A 857 14.89 -27.80 -5.41
C HIS A 857 16.36 -28.27 -5.48
N GLY A 858 17.06 -27.98 -6.58
CA GLY A 858 18.48 -28.31 -6.75
C GLY A 858 18.80 -29.79 -6.97
N LYS A 859 17.79 -30.65 -7.11
CA LYS A 859 17.95 -32.10 -7.28
C LYS A 859 17.54 -32.53 -8.67
N ALA A 860 18.42 -33.30 -9.34
CA ALA A 860 18.04 -34.13 -10.47
C ALA A 860 17.00 -35.17 -10.02
N LEU A 861 16.14 -35.63 -10.92
CA LEU A 861 15.07 -36.57 -10.58
C LEU A 861 15.58 -38.00 -10.34
N GLY A 862 16.75 -38.33 -10.88
CA GLY A 862 17.37 -39.65 -10.71
C GLY A 862 16.41 -40.75 -11.19
N LYS A 863 16.04 -41.66 -10.29
CA LYS A 863 15.12 -42.78 -10.56
C LYS A 863 13.70 -42.34 -10.99
N GLU A 864 13.24 -41.16 -10.57
CA GLU A 864 11.88 -40.69 -10.89
C GLU A 864 11.77 -40.11 -12.32
N ALA A 865 12.92 -39.90 -13.00
CA ALA A 865 12.94 -39.30 -14.33
C ALA A 865 12.21 -40.13 -15.40
N ALA A 866 12.27 -41.47 -15.34
CA ALA A 866 11.60 -42.31 -16.32
C ALA A 866 10.08 -42.12 -16.30
N ALA A 867 9.47 -42.20 -15.11
CA ALA A 867 8.04 -41.97 -14.92
C ALA A 867 7.62 -40.52 -15.23
N ALA A 868 8.48 -39.54 -14.89
CA ALA A 868 8.26 -38.14 -15.25
C ALA A 868 8.22 -37.93 -16.77
N LEU A 869 9.21 -38.48 -17.48
CA LEU A 869 9.31 -38.38 -18.94
C LEU A 869 8.13 -39.08 -19.63
N GLU A 870 7.72 -40.27 -19.16
CA GLU A 870 6.54 -40.98 -19.68
C GLU A 870 5.26 -40.15 -19.49
N ALA A 871 5.04 -39.61 -18.29
CA ALA A 871 3.87 -38.80 -17.95
C ALA A 871 3.79 -37.46 -18.71
N ILE A 872 4.93 -36.88 -19.09
CA ILE A 872 4.99 -35.64 -19.89
C ILE A 872 4.82 -35.97 -21.38
N ASN A 873 5.48 -37.01 -21.89
CA ASN A 873 5.34 -37.42 -23.30
C ASN A 873 3.89 -37.76 -23.65
N SER A 874 3.13 -38.42 -22.77
CA SER A 874 1.72 -38.76 -23.01
C SER A 874 0.78 -37.56 -23.21
N ARG A 875 1.24 -36.34 -22.92
CA ARG A 875 0.48 -35.09 -23.09
C ARG A 875 0.81 -34.35 -24.40
N ILE A 876 1.92 -34.71 -25.05
CA ILE A 876 2.33 -34.13 -26.34
C ILE A 876 1.41 -34.69 -27.43
N LYS A 877 0.80 -33.81 -28.24
CA LYS A 877 0.01 -34.23 -29.41
C LYS A 877 0.85 -34.28 -30.69
N ASN A 878 1.79 -33.35 -30.86
CA ASN A 878 2.67 -33.26 -32.02
C ASN A 878 4.14 -33.47 -31.60
N PHE A 879 4.70 -34.65 -31.89
CA PHE A 879 6.07 -35.01 -31.52
C PHE A 879 7.13 -34.41 -32.46
N ASP A 880 6.79 -34.26 -33.75
CA ASP A 880 7.65 -33.65 -34.77
C ASP A 880 8.07 -32.21 -34.40
N HIS A 881 9.03 -31.64 -35.13
CA HIS A 881 9.38 -30.22 -34.98
C HIS A 881 8.12 -29.33 -35.13
N HIS A 882 7.97 -28.36 -34.21
CA HIS A 882 6.86 -27.41 -34.24
C HIS A 882 6.94 -26.55 -35.50
N LYS A 883 5.79 -26.09 -36.00
CA LYS A 883 5.70 -25.29 -37.24
C LYS A 883 5.64 -23.78 -36.98
N LEU A 884 5.74 -23.35 -35.72
CA LEU A 884 5.71 -21.94 -35.34
C LEU A 884 6.97 -21.22 -35.82
N SER A 885 6.78 -20.18 -36.62
CA SER A 885 7.84 -19.26 -37.01
C SER A 885 8.13 -18.26 -35.90
N ILE A 886 9.40 -18.15 -35.49
CA ILE A 886 9.84 -17.10 -34.56
C ILE A 886 9.73 -15.73 -35.26
N ASN A 887 9.14 -14.76 -34.57
CA ASN A 887 8.97 -13.41 -35.09
C ASN A 887 10.34 -12.70 -35.18
N LEU A 888 10.66 -12.08 -36.32
CA LEU A 888 11.88 -11.29 -36.46
C LEU A 888 11.66 -9.85 -35.93
N PRO A 889 12.70 -9.20 -35.38
CA PRO A 889 12.61 -7.83 -34.92
C PRO A 889 12.44 -6.85 -36.09
N ARG A 890 11.76 -5.72 -35.83
CA ARG A 890 11.63 -4.65 -36.83
C ARG A 890 12.92 -3.84 -36.89
N ILE A 891 13.69 -4.06 -37.95
CA ILE A 891 14.87 -3.25 -38.27
C ILE A 891 14.41 -1.92 -38.90
N ASP A 892 14.97 -0.80 -38.43
CA ASP A 892 14.88 0.49 -39.12
C ASP A 892 16.13 0.69 -39.99
N PRO A 893 16.04 0.50 -41.33
CA PRO A 893 17.19 0.66 -42.21
C PRO A 893 17.70 2.10 -42.31
N SER A 894 16.93 3.11 -41.87
CA SER A 894 17.36 4.50 -41.86
C SER A 894 18.30 4.85 -40.70
N LYS A 895 18.32 4.03 -39.63
CA LYS A 895 19.13 4.23 -38.42
C LYS A 895 19.75 2.91 -37.93
N PRO A 896 20.67 2.30 -38.71
CA PRO A 896 21.26 1.00 -38.38
C PRO A 896 22.03 1.05 -37.05
N LEU A 897 21.52 0.39 -36.02
CA LEU A 897 22.22 0.22 -34.76
C LEU A 897 23.41 -0.73 -34.94
N LYS A 898 24.59 -0.33 -34.45
CA LYS A 898 25.78 -1.16 -34.36
C LYS A 898 26.34 -1.13 -32.93
N ALA A 899 27.11 -2.14 -32.55
CA ALA A 899 27.89 -2.11 -31.32
C ALA A 899 28.90 -0.95 -31.40
N ASN A 900 29.08 -0.23 -30.29
CA ASN A 900 30.06 0.85 -30.23
C ASN A 900 31.45 0.32 -29.88
N ASP A 901 32.49 0.94 -30.44
CA ASP A 901 33.87 0.75 -30.01
C ASP A 901 34.30 1.97 -29.17
N PHE A 902 34.72 1.70 -27.93
CA PHE A 902 35.15 2.72 -26.98
C PHE A 902 36.69 2.84 -26.85
N SER A 903 37.45 2.00 -27.54
CA SER A 903 38.93 1.94 -27.44
C SER A 903 39.63 3.28 -27.74
N ASN A 904 39.01 4.13 -28.56
CA ASN A 904 39.55 5.41 -29.02
C ASN A 904 38.91 6.65 -28.34
N VAL A 905 38.05 6.46 -27.32
CA VAL A 905 37.42 7.59 -26.60
C VAL A 905 38.48 8.44 -25.89
N LYS A 906 38.37 9.76 -25.96
CA LYS A 906 39.35 10.72 -25.39
C LYS A 906 38.66 11.93 -24.80
N LEU A 907 39.34 12.71 -23.96
CA LEU A 907 38.78 13.98 -23.51
C LEU A 907 38.62 14.94 -24.70
N SER A 908 37.56 15.77 -24.72
CA SER A 908 37.35 16.77 -25.78
C SER A 908 38.44 17.85 -25.83
N GLU A 909 39.10 18.08 -24.70
CA GLU A 909 40.16 19.05 -24.47
C GLU A 909 41.09 18.47 -23.38
N PRO A 910 42.40 18.80 -23.37
CA PRO A 910 43.32 18.31 -22.33
C PRO A 910 42.93 18.83 -20.93
N PRO A 911 43.59 18.32 -19.86
CA PRO A 911 43.63 19.00 -18.57
C PRO A 911 44.03 20.47 -18.73
N ASN A 912 43.55 21.35 -17.84
CA ASN A 912 43.86 22.78 -17.89
C ASN A 912 43.89 23.37 -16.48
N TYR A 913 44.82 22.86 -15.68
CA TYR A 913 45.07 23.30 -14.30
C TYR A 913 46.41 24.01 -14.20
N LYS A 914 46.60 24.81 -13.14
CA LYS A 914 47.89 25.42 -12.81
C LYS A 914 48.62 24.57 -11.79
N ILE A 915 49.93 24.36 -11.98
CA ILE A 915 50.78 23.70 -10.98
C ILE A 915 50.67 24.47 -9.65
N GLY A 916 50.45 23.75 -8.54
CA GLY A 916 50.20 24.29 -7.21
C GLY A 916 48.76 24.71 -6.92
N GLU A 917 47.85 24.71 -7.91
CA GLU A 917 46.41 24.94 -7.70
C GLU A 917 45.82 23.82 -6.83
N LYS A 918 45.00 24.17 -5.82
CA LYS A 918 44.39 23.18 -4.92
C LYS A 918 43.01 22.76 -5.42
N VAL A 919 42.89 21.52 -5.91
CA VAL A 919 41.67 20.97 -6.53
C VAL A 919 41.43 19.55 -6.01
N ALA A 920 40.23 19.24 -5.50
CA ALA A 920 39.91 17.88 -5.08
C ALA A 920 39.75 16.93 -6.29
N THR A 921 40.27 15.71 -6.21
CA THR A 921 40.17 14.75 -7.33
C THR A 921 38.73 14.38 -7.67
N ARG A 922 37.80 14.37 -6.69
CA ARG A 922 36.35 14.24 -6.96
C ARG A 922 35.78 15.36 -7.86
N LEU A 923 36.29 16.59 -7.73
CA LEU A 923 35.87 17.73 -8.57
C LEU A 923 36.46 17.63 -9.99
N ALA A 924 37.68 17.10 -10.09
CA ALA A 924 38.32 16.79 -11.37
C ALA A 924 37.59 15.66 -12.10
N TYR A 925 37.14 14.61 -11.42
CA TYR A 925 36.30 13.54 -11.99
C TYR A 925 35.07 14.11 -12.70
N GLY A 926 34.26 14.93 -12.01
CA GLY A 926 33.07 15.55 -12.61
C GLY A 926 33.40 16.46 -13.81
N THR A 927 34.57 17.09 -13.81
CA THR A 927 35.07 17.93 -14.91
C THR A 927 35.49 17.08 -16.12
N ALA A 928 36.25 16.01 -15.87
CA ALA A 928 36.66 15.03 -16.88
C ALA A 928 35.46 14.32 -17.52
N LEU A 929 34.46 13.96 -16.72
CA LEU A 929 33.25 13.29 -17.20
C LEU A 929 32.47 14.18 -18.18
N VAL A 930 32.41 15.49 -17.96
CA VAL A 930 31.87 16.45 -18.94
C VAL A 930 32.71 16.49 -20.22
N LYS A 931 34.04 16.55 -20.11
CA LYS A 931 34.94 16.52 -21.28
C LYS A 931 34.82 15.22 -22.09
N LEU A 932 34.56 14.09 -21.43
CA LEU A 932 34.31 12.79 -22.05
C LEU A 932 32.92 12.74 -22.69
N GLY A 933 31.91 13.32 -22.05
CA GLY A 933 30.56 13.47 -22.59
C GLY A 933 30.51 14.33 -23.86
N LYS A 934 31.37 15.35 -23.97
CA LYS A 934 31.51 16.18 -25.18
C LYS A 934 32.07 15.39 -26.39
N SER A 935 32.88 14.36 -26.16
CA SER A 935 33.56 13.60 -27.22
C SER A 935 32.89 12.27 -27.57
N CYS A 936 32.05 11.73 -26.68
CA CYS A 936 31.30 10.50 -26.89
C CYS A 936 29.86 10.65 -26.39
N ASP A 937 28.90 10.57 -27.30
CA ASP A 937 27.45 10.65 -27.03
C ASP A 937 26.90 9.41 -26.30
N ARG A 938 27.61 8.29 -26.35
CA ARG A 938 27.28 7.04 -25.64
C ARG A 938 27.83 6.95 -24.22
N VAL A 939 28.58 7.96 -23.73
CA VAL A 939 28.86 8.10 -22.30
C VAL A 939 27.55 8.43 -21.58
N VAL A 940 27.25 7.68 -20.52
CA VAL A 940 26.14 7.93 -19.59
C VAL A 940 26.67 7.96 -18.16
N ALA A 941 26.14 8.85 -17.34
CA ALA A 941 26.49 8.97 -15.93
C ALA A 941 25.34 8.45 -15.06
N LEU A 942 25.66 7.68 -14.03
CA LEU A 942 24.71 7.18 -13.04
C LEU A 942 25.20 7.58 -11.65
N ASP A 943 24.31 8.01 -10.77
CA ASP A 943 24.69 8.40 -9.40
C ASP A 943 23.61 8.02 -8.38
N GLY A 944 24.04 7.69 -7.16
CA GLY A 944 23.18 7.28 -6.06
C GLY A 944 22.80 8.43 -5.12
N ASP A 945 22.05 9.42 -5.63
CA ASP A 945 21.68 10.70 -4.98
C ASP A 945 22.82 11.63 -4.52
N VAL A 946 24.08 11.19 -4.49
CA VAL A 946 25.26 11.95 -4.01
C VAL A 946 25.99 12.77 -5.08
N LYS A 947 25.37 13.00 -6.24
CA LYS A 947 25.82 13.75 -7.42
C LYS A 947 26.48 15.11 -7.15
N ASN A 948 26.05 15.83 -6.11
CA ASN A 948 26.61 17.11 -5.67
C ASN A 948 27.95 16.97 -4.92
N SER A 949 28.24 15.77 -4.46
CA SER A 949 29.36 15.40 -3.58
C SER A 949 30.40 14.59 -4.34
N THR A 950 29.96 13.78 -5.31
CA THR A 950 30.79 13.15 -6.37
C THR A 950 31.13 14.11 -7.51
N PHE A 951 30.42 15.24 -7.63
CA PHE A 951 30.43 16.17 -8.77
C PHE A 951 29.96 15.59 -10.11
N ALA A 952 29.23 14.47 -10.10
CA ALA A 952 28.51 13.98 -11.28
C ALA A 952 27.35 14.92 -11.71
N ASP A 953 26.92 15.82 -10.82
CA ASP A 953 26.00 16.91 -11.14
C ASP A 953 26.50 17.83 -12.29
N LYS A 954 27.81 17.99 -12.45
CA LYS A 954 28.42 18.66 -13.62
C LYS A 954 28.00 17.99 -14.93
N PHE A 955 28.00 16.66 -14.97
CA PHE A 955 27.55 15.91 -16.15
C PHE A 955 26.04 16.03 -16.31
N LYS A 956 25.26 15.92 -15.22
CA LYS A 956 23.79 16.15 -15.25
C LYS A 956 23.42 17.51 -15.85
N ASN A 957 24.14 18.56 -15.46
CA ASN A 957 23.88 19.92 -15.92
C ASN A 957 24.30 20.14 -17.39
N ALA A 958 25.31 19.41 -17.88
CA ALA A 958 25.77 19.49 -19.27
C ALA A 958 24.96 18.59 -20.23
N PHE A 959 24.53 17.42 -19.76
CA PHE A 959 23.91 16.35 -20.55
C PHE A 959 22.78 15.65 -19.77
N PRO A 960 21.68 16.35 -19.44
CA PRO A 960 20.62 15.81 -18.58
C PRO A 960 20.01 14.51 -19.12
N ASP A 961 19.80 14.41 -20.43
CA ASP A 961 19.26 13.21 -21.12
C ASP A 961 20.17 11.98 -21.06
N ARG A 962 21.40 12.12 -20.56
CA ARG A 962 22.40 11.04 -20.40
C ARG A 962 22.82 10.82 -18.95
N PHE A 963 22.19 11.52 -18.02
CA PHE A 963 22.35 11.31 -16.59
C PHE A 963 21.18 10.50 -16.05
N ILE A 964 21.48 9.40 -15.37
CA ILE A 964 20.51 8.50 -14.76
C ILE A 964 20.60 8.68 -13.25
N GLU A 965 19.62 9.35 -12.66
CA GLU A 965 19.46 9.34 -11.21
C GLU A 965 19.04 7.94 -10.77
N CYS A 966 19.83 7.31 -9.89
CA CYS A 966 19.49 6.01 -9.33
C CYS A 966 18.95 6.09 -7.90
N PHE A 967 18.97 7.27 -7.25
CA PHE A 967 18.61 7.44 -5.85
C PHE A 967 19.48 6.57 -4.91
N ILE A 968 19.13 6.48 -3.63
CA ILE A 968 19.89 5.71 -2.62
C ILE A 968 19.63 4.19 -2.81
N SER A 969 20.17 3.63 -3.90
CA SER A 969 20.00 2.23 -4.31
C SER A 969 21.24 1.73 -5.08
N GLU A 970 22.39 1.59 -4.42
CA GLU A 970 23.66 1.30 -5.09
C GLU A 970 23.67 -0.07 -5.81
N GLN A 971 22.96 -1.07 -5.28
CA GLN A 971 22.84 -2.39 -5.92
C GLN A 971 22.19 -2.25 -7.28
N ASN A 972 21.03 -1.58 -7.32
CA ASN A 972 20.34 -1.32 -8.57
C ASN A 972 21.11 -0.36 -9.48
N MET A 973 21.81 0.65 -8.97
CA MET A 973 22.67 1.52 -9.80
C MET A 973 23.72 0.72 -10.57
N VAL A 974 24.42 -0.22 -9.91
CA VAL A 974 25.42 -1.08 -10.57
C VAL A 974 24.74 -2.05 -11.53
N GLY A 975 23.62 -2.67 -11.15
CA GLY A 975 22.88 -3.59 -12.03
C GLY A 975 22.32 -2.90 -13.29
N VAL A 976 21.76 -1.70 -13.15
CA VAL A 976 21.32 -0.85 -14.27
C VAL A 976 22.50 -0.52 -15.18
N ALA A 977 23.65 -0.12 -14.63
CA ALA A 977 24.84 0.16 -15.43
C ALA A 977 25.37 -1.06 -16.19
N VAL A 978 25.38 -2.25 -15.56
CA VAL A 978 25.68 -3.52 -16.25
C VAL A 978 24.72 -3.71 -17.44
N GLY A 979 23.41 -3.56 -17.20
CA GLY A 979 22.37 -3.58 -18.24
C GLY A 979 22.63 -2.60 -19.40
N CYS A 980 22.95 -1.34 -19.08
CA CYS A 980 23.26 -0.29 -20.04
C CYS A 980 24.53 -0.59 -20.87
N SER A 981 25.53 -1.25 -20.27
CA SER A 981 26.80 -1.62 -20.94
C SER A 981 26.65 -2.78 -21.94
N THR A 982 25.60 -3.60 -21.82
CA THR A 982 25.43 -4.81 -22.64
C THR A 982 25.39 -4.50 -24.14
N ARG A 983 25.83 -5.45 -24.97
CA ARG A 983 25.94 -5.32 -26.44
C ARG A 983 26.67 -4.04 -26.90
N SER A 984 27.59 -3.54 -26.06
CA SER A 984 28.28 -2.25 -26.20
C SER A 984 27.32 -1.08 -26.51
N ARG A 985 26.14 -1.04 -25.90
CA ARG A 985 25.19 0.05 -26.14
C ARG A 985 25.69 1.36 -25.55
N THR A 986 26.10 1.42 -24.28
CA THR A 986 26.64 2.65 -23.65
C THR A 986 27.96 2.41 -22.94
N LEU A 987 28.65 3.48 -22.57
CA LEU A 987 29.80 3.50 -21.68
C LEU A 987 29.39 4.15 -20.34
N PRO A 988 28.90 3.36 -19.37
CA PRO A 988 28.37 3.88 -18.11
C PRO A 988 29.46 4.19 -17.08
N PHE A 989 29.33 5.38 -16.46
CA PHE A 989 30.09 5.82 -15.30
C PHE A 989 29.15 5.93 -14.09
N CYS A 990 29.26 5.03 -13.13
CA CYS A 990 28.57 5.08 -11.84
C CYS A 990 29.40 5.87 -10.82
N SER A 991 28.77 6.72 -10.02
CA SER A 991 29.42 7.39 -8.88
C SER A 991 28.60 7.31 -7.60
N THR A 992 29.32 7.08 -6.50
CA THR A 992 28.82 7.22 -5.13
C THR A 992 30.03 7.45 -4.20
N PHE A 993 29.88 7.29 -2.89
CA PHE A 993 31.03 7.24 -1.98
C PHE A 993 31.69 5.86 -2.07
N ALA A 994 33.01 5.79 -1.96
CA ALA A 994 33.79 4.56 -2.11
C ALA A 994 33.31 3.46 -1.17
N THR A 995 32.96 3.81 0.08
CA THR A 995 32.36 2.87 1.04
C THR A 995 30.99 2.33 0.59
N PHE A 996 30.14 3.12 -0.08
CA PHE A 996 28.81 2.65 -0.48
C PHE A 996 28.84 1.68 -1.67
N PHE A 997 29.94 1.56 -2.42
CA PHE A 997 30.10 0.44 -3.35
C PHE A 997 30.17 -0.92 -2.65
N THR A 998 30.47 -0.99 -1.34
CA THR A 998 30.34 -2.24 -0.56
C THR A 998 28.91 -2.77 -0.54
N ARG A 999 27.90 -1.89 -0.57
CA ARG A 999 26.47 -2.25 -0.71
C ARG A 999 26.19 -2.99 -2.01
N ALA A 1000 26.95 -2.70 -3.07
CA ALA A 1000 26.78 -3.25 -4.42
C ALA A 1000 27.86 -4.26 -4.83
N PHE A 1001 28.63 -4.81 -3.88
CA PHE A 1001 29.78 -5.66 -4.19
C PHE A 1001 29.40 -6.92 -4.97
N ASP A 1002 28.25 -7.54 -4.68
CA ASP A 1002 27.81 -8.73 -5.41
C ASP A 1002 27.37 -8.41 -6.84
N GLN A 1003 26.81 -7.22 -7.10
CA GLN A 1003 26.50 -6.75 -8.45
C GLN A 1003 27.78 -6.39 -9.23
N LEU A 1004 28.80 -5.85 -8.56
CA LEU A 1004 30.14 -5.64 -9.16
C LEU A 1004 30.81 -6.98 -9.51
N ARG A 1005 30.71 -7.98 -8.63
CA ARG A 1005 31.22 -9.35 -8.83
C ARG A 1005 30.53 -10.04 -10.01
N MET A 1006 29.20 -10.00 -10.05
CA MET A 1006 28.42 -10.56 -11.17
C MET A 1006 28.59 -9.76 -12.47
N GLY A 1007 28.81 -8.44 -12.39
CA GLY A 1007 29.21 -7.61 -13.53
C GLY A 1007 30.55 -8.05 -14.13
N ALA A 1008 31.56 -8.33 -13.30
CA ALA A 1008 32.84 -8.88 -13.76
C ALA A 1008 32.67 -10.28 -14.40
N ILE A 1009 31.85 -11.16 -13.80
CA ILE A 1009 31.51 -12.48 -14.38
C ILE A 1009 30.74 -12.34 -15.71
N SER A 1010 29.96 -11.27 -15.86
CA SER A 1010 29.24 -10.94 -17.10
C SER A 1010 30.13 -10.29 -18.18
N GLY A 1011 31.41 -10.01 -17.89
CA GLY A 1011 32.27 -9.23 -18.78
C GLY A 1011 31.81 -7.79 -18.99
N ALA A 1012 31.06 -7.22 -18.03
CA ALA A 1012 30.43 -5.91 -18.16
C ALA A 1012 31.45 -4.77 -18.24
N ASN A 1013 31.15 -3.77 -19.07
CA ASN A 1013 32.03 -2.62 -19.29
C ASN A 1013 31.53 -1.41 -18.49
N VAL A 1014 31.82 -1.36 -17.19
CA VAL A 1014 31.30 -0.36 -16.24
C VAL A 1014 32.44 0.38 -15.54
N LYS A 1015 32.30 1.70 -15.37
CA LYS A 1015 33.27 2.56 -14.69
C LYS A 1015 32.68 3.04 -13.38
N CYS A 1016 33.41 2.89 -12.28
CA CYS A 1016 32.94 3.22 -10.93
C CYS A 1016 33.86 4.29 -10.35
N CYS A 1017 33.33 5.47 -10.01
CA CYS A 1017 34.06 6.50 -9.28
C CYS A 1017 33.62 6.52 -7.82
N GLY A 1018 34.48 6.03 -6.93
CA GLY A 1018 34.28 6.11 -5.48
C GLY A 1018 34.89 7.39 -4.94
N SER A 1019 34.05 8.33 -4.52
CA SER A 1019 34.49 9.54 -3.82
C SER A 1019 34.58 9.32 -2.31
N HIS A 1020 35.07 10.29 -1.54
CA HIS A 1020 35.07 10.21 -0.07
C HIS A 1020 35.81 8.97 0.47
N ALA A 1021 36.92 8.61 -0.19
CA ALA A 1021 37.76 7.51 0.26
C ALA A 1021 38.68 7.96 1.41
N GLY A 1022 38.93 7.05 2.36
CA GLY A 1022 39.85 7.26 3.48
C GLY A 1022 39.30 8.07 4.67
N VAL A 1023 40.09 8.19 5.74
CA VAL A 1023 39.81 9.05 6.91
C VAL A 1023 39.94 10.52 6.59
N SER A 1024 40.66 10.88 5.53
CA SER A 1024 40.82 12.26 5.04
C SER A 1024 39.52 12.95 4.62
N ILE A 1025 38.36 12.28 4.66
CA ILE A 1025 37.06 12.95 4.56
C ILE A 1025 36.77 13.86 5.76
N GLY A 1026 37.28 13.52 6.95
CA GLY A 1026 37.05 14.29 8.17
C GLY A 1026 35.76 13.92 8.93
N GLU A 1027 34.87 14.91 9.06
CA GLU A 1027 33.93 15.00 10.17
C GLU A 1027 32.77 14.00 10.13
N ASP A 1028 32.38 13.49 8.95
CA ASP A 1028 31.27 12.53 8.79
C ASP A 1028 31.55 11.19 9.50
N GLY A 1029 32.83 10.83 9.70
CA GLY A 1029 33.21 9.64 10.45
C GLY A 1029 33.16 8.33 9.66
N PRO A 1030 33.37 7.18 10.34
CA PRO A 1030 33.73 5.90 9.69
C PRO A 1030 32.65 5.33 8.77
N SER A 1031 31.37 5.70 8.93
CA SER A 1031 30.28 5.25 8.05
C SER A 1031 30.34 5.81 6.62
N GLN A 1032 31.17 6.83 6.37
CA GLN A 1032 31.37 7.46 5.06
C GLN A 1032 32.78 7.22 4.50
N MET A 1033 33.69 6.69 5.31
CA MET A 1033 35.10 6.46 4.95
C MET A 1033 35.24 5.17 4.16
N GLY A 1034 35.59 5.26 2.86
CA GLY A 1034 35.98 4.07 2.10
C GLY A 1034 37.37 3.61 2.51
N LEU A 1035 37.47 2.48 3.22
CA LEU A 1035 38.73 1.97 3.78
C LEU A 1035 39.02 0.51 3.41
N GLU A 1036 38.08 -0.15 2.75
CA GLU A 1036 38.14 -1.50 2.19
C GLU A 1036 37.91 -1.51 0.67
N ASP A 1037 37.78 -0.33 0.04
CA ASP A 1037 37.38 -0.15 -1.34
C ASP A 1037 38.46 -0.61 -2.34
N ILE A 1038 39.74 -0.37 -2.05
CA ILE A 1038 40.86 -0.87 -2.86
C ILE A 1038 40.90 -2.40 -2.77
N ALA A 1039 40.75 -2.98 -1.58
CA ALA A 1039 40.69 -4.42 -1.40
C ALA A 1039 39.55 -5.04 -2.20
N MET A 1040 38.33 -4.54 -2.03
CA MET A 1040 37.13 -4.98 -2.72
C MET A 1040 37.32 -4.98 -4.25
N PHE A 1041 37.68 -3.83 -4.85
CA PHE A 1041 37.83 -3.75 -6.31
C PHE A 1041 39.05 -4.52 -6.84
N ARG A 1042 40.11 -4.74 -6.04
CA ARG A 1042 41.23 -5.61 -6.44
C ARG A 1042 40.83 -7.09 -6.57
N THR A 1043 39.87 -7.58 -5.78
CA THR A 1043 39.42 -8.99 -5.87
C THR A 1043 38.65 -9.30 -7.16
N LEU A 1044 38.04 -8.30 -7.81
CA LEU A 1044 37.24 -8.51 -9.03
C LEU A 1044 38.10 -8.99 -10.21
N PRO A 1045 37.78 -10.11 -10.90
CA PRO A 1045 38.52 -10.56 -12.06
C PRO A 1045 38.56 -9.50 -13.17
N GLY A 1046 39.72 -9.32 -13.81
CA GLY A 1046 39.91 -8.35 -14.90
C GLY A 1046 39.79 -6.86 -14.54
N SER A 1047 39.56 -6.50 -13.26
CA SER A 1047 39.37 -5.10 -12.88
C SER A 1047 40.63 -4.24 -13.00
N THR A 1048 40.44 -2.95 -13.27
CA THR A 1048 41.49 -1.90 -13.19
C THR A 1048 41.17 -0.96 -12.04
N VAL A 1049 42.14 -0.64 -11.19
CA VAL A 1049 42.00 0.22 -10.01
C VAL A 1049 42.94 1.41 -10.13
N PHE A 1050 42.37 2.59 -10.41
CA PHE A 1050 43.04 3.89 -10.42
C PHE A 1050 42.91 4.56 -9.06
N TYR A 1051 43.97 5.20 -8.59
CA TYR A 1051 43.95 6.10 -7.45
C TYR A 1051 44.72 7.38 -7.80
N PRO A 1052 44.12 8.32 -8.55
CA PRO A 1052 44.75 9.58 -8.92
C PRO A 1052 45.03 10.49 -7.72
N SER A 1053 46.20 11.11 -7.72
CA SER A 1053 46.70 11.96 -6.63
C SER A 1053 46.30 13.44 -6.76
N ASP A 1054 46.12 13.93 -7.99
CA ASP A 1054 45.75 15.32 -8.28
C ASP A 1054 44.71 15.43 -9.40
N ALA A 1055 44.35 16.65 -9.79
CA ALA A 1055 43.33 16.87 -10.81
C ALA A 1055 43.74 16.39 -12.21
N VAL A 1056 45.00 16.57 -12.62
CA VAL A 1056 45.51 16.14 -13.93
C VAL A 1056 45.47 14.61 -14.05
N SER A 1057 46.06 13.92 -13.07
CA SER A 1057 46.02 12.45 -13.00
C SER A 1057 44.58 11.93 -12.91
N CYS A 1058 43.66 12.65 -12.26
CA CYS A 1058 42.25 12.26 -12.21
C CYS A 1058 41.55 12.35 -13.57
N GLU A 1059 41.73 13.44 -14.32
CA GLU A 1059 41.17 13.51 -15.68
C GLU A 1059 41.74 12.43 -16.60
N ARG A 1060 43.04 12.12 -16.46
CA ARG A 1060 43.71 11.05 -17.20
C ARG A 1060 43.23 9.65 -16.80
N ALA A 1061 42.92 9.42 -15.52
CA ALA A 1061 42.31 8.17 -15.05
C ALA A 1061 40.92 7.95 -15.67
N VAL A 1062 40.08 8.99 -15.74
CA VAL A 1062 38.77 8.95 -16.42
C VAL A 1062 38.93 8.65 -17.92
N GLU A 1063 39.88 9.31 -18.57
CA GLU A 1063 40.20 9.10 -19.98
C GLU A 1063 40.66 7.66 -20.28
N LEU A 1064 41.53 7.09 -19.45
CA LEU A 1064 42.05 5.73 -19.61
C LEU A 1064 40.99 4.67 -19.25
N ALA A 1065 40.21 4.88 -18.20
CA ALA A 1065 39.11 4.00 -17.82
C ALA A 1065 38.07 3.86 -18.93
N ALA A 1066 37.82 4.92 -19.70
CA ALA A 1066 36.90 4.92 -20.84
C ALA A 1066 37.31 3.94 -21.96
N ARG A 1067 38.61 3.68 -22.13
CA ARG A 1067 39.17 2.89 -23.24
C ARG A 1067 39.29 1.39 -22.96
N VAL A 1068 39.23 0.98 -21.70
CA VAL A 1068 39.47 -0.41 -21.27
C VAL A 1068 38.17 -1.11 -20.96
N ASN A 1069 38.00 -2.34 -21.45
CA ASN A 1069 36.83 -3.18 -21.14
C ASN A 1069 36.91 -3.77 -19.73
N GLY A 1070 35.75 -4.01 -19.11
CA GLY A 1070 35.64 -4.55 -17.75
C GLY A 1070 35.32 -3.49 -16.69
N ILE A 1071 35.34 -3.91 -15.42
CA ILE A 1071 35.08 -3.06 -14.26
C ILE A 1071 36.32 -2.20 -13.96
N CYS A 1072 36.21 -0.88 -14.11
CA CYS A 1072 37.24 0.06 -13.70
C CYS A 1072 36.80 0.82 -12.44
N PHE A 1073 37.69 0.97 -11.46
CA PHE A 1073 37.47 1.78 -10.27
C PHE A 1073 38.39 3.00 -10.27
N ILE A 1074 37.85 4.17 -9.94
CA ILE A 1074 38.58 5.43 -9.79
C ILE A 1074 38.32 5.93 -8.36
N ARG A 1075 39.33 5.81 -7.50
CA ARG A 1075 39.28 6.27 -6.11
C ARG A 1075 39.57 7.78 -6.05
N THR A 1076 38.66 8.58 -5.49
CA THR A 1076 38.80 10.04 -5.40
C THR A 1076 38.63 10.56 -3.97
N GLY A 1077 39.43 11.56 -3.61
CA GLY A 1077 39.49 12.14 -2.27
C GLY A 1077 38.55 13.33 -2.08
N ARG A 1078 38.16 13.59 -0.83
CA ARG A 1078 37.40 14.79 -0.44
C ARG A 1078 38.24 16.08 -0.38
N PRO A 1079 39.48 16.08 0.18
CA PRO A 1079 40.30 17.29 0.29
C PRO A 1079 40.73 17.88 -1.06
N ASN A 1080 41.02 19.18 -1.08
CA ASN A 1080 41.65 19.83 -2.23
C ASN A 1080 43.17 19.60 -2.19
N THR A 1081 43.70 18.81 -3.12
CA THR A 1081 45.13 18.53 -3.23
C THR A 1081 45.81 19.46 -4.25
N PRO A 1082 47.09 19.84 -4.04
CA PRO A 1082 47.86 20.58 -5.05
C PRO A 1082 48.01 19.79 -6.36
N VAL A 1083 47.87 20.47 -7.49
CA VAL A 1083 48.25 19.95 -8.82
C VAL A 1083 49.76 19.91 -8.93
N ILE A 1084 50.31 18.74 -9.26
CA ILE A 1084 51.75 18.48 -9.34
C ILE A 1084 52.21 18.11 -10.76
N TYR A 1085 51.33 17.55 -11.58
CA TYR A 1085 51.66 17.18 -12.95
C TYR A 1085 51.37 18.32 -13.93
N SER A 1086 52.11 18.37 -15.04
CA SER A 1086 51.79 19.24 -16.18
C SER A 1086 50.54 18.72 -16.91
N ASN A 1087 49.79 19.59 -17.59
CA ASN A 1087 48.59 19.17 -18.31
C ASN A 1087 48.91 18.20 -19.48
N GLU A 1088 50.13 18.32 -19.99
CA GLU A 1088 50.74 17.53 -21.04
C GLU A 1088 51.27 16.17 -20.55
N GLU A 1089 51.32 15.94 -19.24
CA GLU A 1089 51.82 14.69 -18.65
C GLU A 1089 51.05 13.47 -19.16
N GLN A 1090 51.79 12.46 -19.60
CA GLN A 1090 51.24 11.24 -20.17
C GLN A 1090 51.11 10.15 -19.11
N PHE A 1091 49.93 9.53 -19.02
CA PHE A 1091 49.66 8.44 -18.09
C PHE A 1091 49.30 7.16 -18.84
N SER A 1092 49.70 6.03 -18.27
CA SER A 1092 49.40 4.69 -18.76
C SER A 1092 48.89 3.81 -17.63
N ILE A 1093 48.04 2.84 -17.94
CA ILE A 1093 47.58 1.85 -16.96
C ILE A 1093 48.74 0.92 -16.60
N GLY A 1094 48.97 0.68 -15.31
CA GLY A 1094 50.08 -0.16 -14.83
C GLY A 1094 51.44 0.53 -14.88
N GLN A 1095 51.49 1.86 -15.00
CA GLN A 1095 52.71 2.65 -14.98
C GLN A 1095 52.69 3.65 -13.81
N ALA A 1096 53.66 3.51 -12.90
CA ALA A 1096 53.82 4.42 -11.77
C ALA A 1096 54.64 5.66 -12.15
N LYS A 1097 54.62 6.68 -11.29
CA LYS A 1097 55.33 7.95 -11.48
C LYS A 1097 56.31 8.20 -10.35
N ILE A 1098 57.59 8.38 -10.69
CA ILE A 1098 58.62 8.79 -9.75
C ILE A 1098 58.63 10.32 -9.69
N VAL A 1099 57.89 10.87 -8.74
CA VAL A 1099 57.63 12.32 -8.62
C VAL A 1099 58.70 13.07 -7.80
N ARG A 1100 59.57 12.34 -7.10
CA ARG A 1100 60.75 12.87 -6.41
C ARG A 1100 61.85 11.82 -6.40
N HIS A 1101 63.05 12.19 -6.84
CA HIS A 1101 64.23 11.32 -6.77
C HIS A 1101 65.53 12.13 -6.75
N SER A 1102 66.61 11.48 -6.29
CA SER A 1102 67.98 11.98 -6.33
C SER A 1102 68.98 10.81 -6.26
N ASP A 1103 70.25 11.05 -6.59
CA ASP A 1103 71.32 10.05 -6.41
C ASP A 1103 71.65 9.77 -4.93
N LYS A 1104 71.05 10.54 -4.00
CA LYS A 1104 71.26 10.40 -2.55
C LYS A 1104 70.18 9.56 -1.87
N ASP A 1105 69.14 9.14 -2.59
CA ASP A 1105 67.98 8.46 -2.02
C ASP A 1105 68.39 7.17 -1.28
N ARG A 1106 67.93 7.00 -0.04
CA ARG A 1106 68.24 5.84 0.84
C ARG A 1106 67.08 4.91 1.12
N LEU A 1107 65.88 5.30 0.68
CA LEU A 1107 64.64 4.54 0.75
C LEU A 1107 63.65 5.11 -0.27
N MET A 1108 62.58 4.35 -0.51
CA MET A 1108 61.51 4.68 -1.44
C MET A 1108 60.17 4.66 -0.72
N ILE A 1109 59.42 5.75 -0.83
CA ILE A 1109 58.03 5.85 -0.36
C ILE A 1109 57.11 5.55 -1.54
N VAL A 1110 56.19 4.60 -1.37
CA VAL A 1110 55.18 4.20 -2.36
C VAL A 1110 53.80 4.57 -1.85
N THR A 1111 53.06 5.35 -2.61
CA THR A 1111 51.82 5.98 -2.14
C THR A 1111 50.94 6.39 -3.32
N ALA A 1112 49.74 6.89 -3.05
CA ALA A 1112 48.80 7.44 -4.03
C ALA A 1112 47.72 8.27 -3.33
N GLY A 1113 47.10 9.22 -4.04
CA GLY A 1113 46.04 10.04 -3.47
C GLY A 1113 46.53 11.04 -2.43
N VAL A 1114 45.78 11.17 -1.34
CA VAL A 1114 46.05 12.16 -0.28
C VAL A 1114 47.39 11.93 0.44
N THR A 1115 47.82 10.68 0.62
CA THR A 1115 49.07 10.33 1.31
C THR A 1115 50.33 10.68 0.50
N LEU A 1116 50.20 11.04 -0.78
CA LEU A 1116 51.30 11.58 -1.58
C LEU A 1116 51.80 12.94 -1.05
N PHE A 1117 50.90 13.77 -0.56
CA PHE A 1117 51.23 15.13 -0.07
C PHE A 1117 51.84 15.09 1.33
N GLU A 1118 51.43 14.12 2.15
CA GLU A 1118 52.11 13.77 3.40
C GLU A 1118 53.54 13.27 3.12
N ALA A 1119 53.72 12.43 2.09
CA ALA A 1119 55.05 11.96 1.69
C ALA A 1119 55.97 13.07 1.17
N PHE A 1120 55.47 14.06 0.41
CA PHE A 1120 56.25 15.24 0.03
C PHE A 1120 56.69 16.05 1.24
N THR A 1121 55.77 16.32 2.17
CA THR A 1121 56.04 17.06 3.41
C THR A 1121 57.08 16.33 4.27
N ALA A 1122 56.94 15.01 4.42
CA ALA A 1122 57.93 14.17 5.10
C ALA A 1122 59.31 14.24 4.44
N ALA A 1123 59.38 14.15 3.11
CA ALA A 1123 60.64 14.17 2.37
C ALA A 1123 61.39 15.51 2.45
N ASP A 1124 60.68 16.64 2.57
CA ASP A 1124 61.29 17.95 2.80
C ASP A 1124 61.88 18.06 4.22
N VAL A 1125 61.16 17.60 5.23
CA VAL A 1125 61.64 17.58 6.61
C VAL A 1125 62.83 16.62 6.78
N LEU A 1126 62.75 15.40 6.21
CA LEU A 1126 63.83 14.42 6.25
C LEU A 1126 65.12 14.93 5.59
N ALA A 1127 65.02 15.56 4.42
CA ALA A 1127 66.18 16.12 3.73
C ALA A 1127 66.79 17.31 4.50
N LYS A 1128 65.94 18.19 5.07
CA LYS A 1128 66.38 19.41 5.78
C LYS A 1128 66.94 19.14 7.17
N GLU A 1129 66.30 18.27 7.95
CA GLU A 1129 66.59 18.08 9.38
C GLU A 1129 67.39 16.83 9.70
N LYS A 1130 67.33 15.80 8.83
CA LYS A 1130 68.03 14.51 9.03
C LYS A 1130 69.07 14.22 7.95
N GLY A 1131 69.13 15.00 6.87
CA GLY A 1131 69.95 14.71 5.69
C GLY A 1131 69.54 13.43 4.95
N LEU A 1132 68.35 12.89 5.24
CA LEU A 1132 67.84 11.65 4.67
C LEU A 1132 67.04 11.96 3.40
N HIS A 1133 67.59 11.58 2.25
CA HIS A 1133 66.91 11.72 0.96
C HIS A 1133 66.08 10.47 0.66
N VAL A 1134 64.90 10.67 0.08
CA VAL A 1134 63.92 9.61 -0.20
C VAL A 1134 63.36 9.76 -1.62
N CYS A 1135 63.21 8.63 -2.30
CA CYS A 1135 62.46 8.53 -3.55
C CYS A 1135 60.95 8.53 -3.24
N ILE A 1136 60.11 9.19 -4.04
CA ILE A 1136 58.65 9.10 -3.92
C ILE A 1136 58.06 8.57 -5.23
N CYS A 1137 57.26 7.52 -5.10
CA CYS A 1137 56.54 6.85 -6.16
C CYS A 1137 55.03 7.00 -5.95
N ASP A 1138 54.37 7.71 -6.87
CA ASP A 1138 52.92 7.74 -7.02
C ASP A 1138 52.50 6.57 -7.90
N LEU A 1139 51.70 5.64 -7.36
CA LEU A 1139 51.33 4.42 -8.08
C LEU A 1139 50.47 4.67 -9.32
N PHE A 1140 49.62 5.72 -9.30
CA PHE A 1140 48.54 5.99 -10.27
C PHE A 1140 47.48 4.87 -10.43
N THR A 1141 47.90 3.62 -10.69
CA THR A 1141 47.07 2.41 -10.66
C THR A 1141 47.59 1.40 -9.65
N VAL A 1142 46.72 0.97 -8.73
CA VAL A 1142 47.01 -0.12 -7.77
C VAL A 1142 46.79 -1.50 -8.42
N LYS A 1143 45.99 -1.57 -9.49
CA LYS A 1143 45.80 -2.78 -10.30
C LYS A 1143 45.56 -2.40 -11.77
N PRO A 1144 46.33 -2.94 -12.73
CA PRO A 1144 47.62 -3.61 -12.53
C PRO A 1144 48.62 -2.69 -11.83
N ILE A 1145 49.59 -3.27 -11.13
CA ILE A 1145 50.64 -2.53 -10.41
C ILE A 1145 51.95 -2.55 -11.23
N ASP A 1146 52.70 -1.45 -11.22
CA ASP A 1146 53.98 -1.34 -11.94
C ASP A 1146 55.11 -2.10 -11.22
N LYS A 1147 55.05 -3.44 -11.27
CA LYS A 1147 56.05 -4.33 -10.64
C LYS A 1147 57.48 -3.98 -11.08
N ARG A 1148 57.66 -3.55 -12.33
CA ARG A 1148 58.98 -3.25 -12.90
C ARG A 1148 59.58 -2.01 -12.27
N THR A 1149 58.90 -0.86 -12.35
CA THR A 1149 59.40 0.40 -11.79
C THR A 1149 59.57 0.29 -10.27
N LEU A 1150 58.66 -0.41 -9.58
CA LEU A 1150 58.79 -0.67 -8.14
C LEU A 1150 60.08 -1.43 -7.81
N ALA A 1151 60.38 -2.54 -8.51
CA ALA A 1151 61.58 -3.33 -8.26
C ALA A 1151 62.88 -2.60 -8.66
N GLU A 1152 62.88 -1.88 -9.79
CA GLU A 1152 64.04 -1.07 -10.24
C GLU A 1152 64.38 0.03 -9.23
N GLN A 1153 63.37 0.78 -8.75
CA GLN A 1153 63.57 1.88 -7.82
C GLN A 1153 63.88 1.41 -6.39
N ALA A 1154 63.21 0.35 -5.91
CA ALA A 1154 63.51 -0.25 -4.61
C ALA A 1154 64.98 -0.72 -4.53
N LYS A 1155 65.50 -1.34 -5.59
CA LYS A 1155 66.91 -1.72 -5.67
C LYS A 1155 67.85 -0.51 -5.74
N ARG A 1156 67.51 0.52 -6.53
CA ARG A 1156 68.29 1.76 -6.63
C ARG A 1156 68.54 2.42 -5.27
N VAL A 1157 67.54 2.41 -4.38
CA VAL A 1157 67.64 3.02 -3.04
C VAL A 1157 68.21 2.08 -1.96
N GLY A 1158 68.66 0.88 -2.32
CA GLY A 1158 69.25 -0.08 -1.37
C GLY A 1158 68.23 -0.98 -0.65
N GLY A 1159 67.12 -1.32 -1.31
CA GLY A 1159 66.16 -2.33 -0.86
C GLY A 1159 65.09 -1.83 0.13
N LYS A 1160 65.14 -0.57 0.56
CA LYS A 1160 64.26 -0.04 1.62
C LYS A 1160 63.00 0.61 1.05
N VAL A 1161 61.83 0.02 1.31
CA VAL A 1161 60.54 0.49 0.81
C VAL A 1161 59.55 0.72 1.95
N LEU A 1162 58.90 1.89 1.94
CA LEU A 1162 57.79 2.25 2.83
C LEU A 1162 56.53 2.46 1.99
N THR A 1163 55.41 1.80 2.30
CA THR A 1163 54.10 2.15 1.74
C THR A 1163 53.31 3.03 2.70
N VAL A 1164 52.51 3.95 2.16
CA VAL A 1164 51.64 4.82 2.97
C VAL A 1164 50.28 5.01 2.30
N GLU A 1165 49.21 4.62 2.97
CA GLU A 1165 47.85 4.66 2.41
C GLU A 1165 46.75 5.05 3.40
N ASP A 1166 45.76 5.78 2.87
CA ASP A 1166 44.51 6.11 3.57
C ASP A 1166 43.44 5.03 3.28
N HIS A 1167 43.68 3.81 3.81
CA HIS A 1167 42.94 2.56 3.64
C HIS A 1167 43.33 1.61 4.80
N TYR A 1168 42.57 0.53 5.05
CA TYR A 1168 42.99 -0.55 5.96
C TYR A 1168 44.23 -1.30 5.42
N PRO A 1169 45.05 -1.96 6.26
CA PRO A 1169 46.25 -2.66 5.78
C PRO A 1169 45.93 -3.83 4.84
N GLU A 1170 44.83 -4.55 5.06
CA GLU A 1170 44.47 -5.72 4.26
C GLU A 1170 43.97 -5.34 2.87
N GLY A 1171 44.58 -5.92 1.83
CA GLY A 1171 44.17 -5.77 0.44
C GLY A 1171 44.41 -4.39 -0.17
N GLY A 1172 45.07 -3.47 0.54
CA GLY A 1172 45.41 -2.12 0.07
C GLY A 1172 46.62 -2.06 -0.88
N ILE A 1173 47.24 -0.88 -0.92
CA ILE A 1173 48.52 -0.58 -1.57
C ILE A 1173 49.65 -1.42 -0.98
N GLY A 1174 49.73 -1.53 0.34
CA GLY A 1174 50.76 -2.28 1.06
C GLY A 1174 50.81 -3.74 0.60
N ASP A 1175 49.66 -4.43 0.63
CA ASP A 1175 49.51 -5.80 0.13
C ASP A 1175 49.78 -5.93 -1.37
N ALA A 1176 49.41 -4.93 -2.18
CA ALA A 1176 49.68 -4.94 -3.61
C ALA A 1176 51.18 -4.82 -3.93
N VAL A 1177 51.89 -3.94 -3.22
CA VAL A 1177 53.35 -3.75 -3.33
C VAL A 1177 54.09 -4.97 -2.75
N ALA A 1178 53.66 -5.49 -1.61
CA ALA A 1178 54.20 -6.72 -1.03
C ALA A 1178 54.11 -7.89 -2.01
N SER A 1179 52.93 -8.12 -2.60
CA SER A 1179 52.71 -9.15 -3.61
C SER A 1179 53.56 -8.95 -4.86
N ALA A 1180 53.78 -7.70 -5.29
CA ALA A 1180 54.61 -7.37 -6.45
C ALA A 1180 56.11 -7.59 -6.17
N LEU A 1181 56.56 -7.37 -4.94
CA LEU A 1181 57.98 -7.42 -4.57
C LEU A 1181 58.41 -8.72 -3.84
N ALA A 1182 57.49 -9.65 -3.58
CA ALA A 1182 57.73 -10.89 -2.82
C ALA A 1182 58.83 -11.81 -3.38
N GLU A 1183 59.24 -11.67 -4.65
CA GLU A 1183 60.33 -12.44 -5.26
C GLU A 1183 61.73 -11.84 -5.02
N TYR A 1184 61.83 -10.67 -4.39
CA TYR A 1184 63.08 -9.94 -4.14
C TYR A 1184 63.47 -10.01 -2.67
N SER A 1185 64.30 -10.99 -2.31
CA SER A 1185 64.78 -11.19 -0.93
C SER A 1185 65.66 -10.07 -0.38
N ASP A 1186 66.13 -9.18 -1.25
CA ASP A 1186 66.91 -7.96 -0.93
C ASP A 1186 66.04 -6.74 -0.62
N ILE A 1187 64.70 -6.85 -0.72
CA ILE A 1187 63.77 -5.74 -0.45
C ILE A 1187 63.12 -5.91 0.94
N GLN A 1188 63.32 -4.90 1.80
CA GLN A 1188 62.61 -4.74 3.06
C GLN A 1188 61.42 -3.79 2.86
N LEU A 1189 60.21 -4.28 3.14
CA LEU A 1189 58.97 -3.52 3.07
C LEU A 1189 58.46 -3.17 4.48
N THR A 1190 58.00 -1.94 4.67
CA THR A 1190 57.21 -1.50 5.83
C THR A 1190 55.97 -0.77 5.31
N SER A 1191 54.85 -0.84 6.04
CA SER A 1191 53.57 -0.25 5.61
C SER A 1191 52.96 0.59 6.71
N LEU A 1192 52.50 1.80 6.35
CA LEU A 1192 51.63 2.65 7.17
C LEU A 1192 50.25 2.68 6.54
N ALA A 1193 49.24 2.32 7.34
CA ALA A 1193 47.84 2.21 6.94
C ALA A 1193 46.94 2.46 8.16
N VAL A 1194 45.65 2.72 7.93
CA VAL A 1194 44.67 2.94 8.99
C VAL A 1194 44.45 1.62 9.75
N ASN A 1195 44.92 1.52 10.99
CA ASN A 1195 45.04 0.25 11.72
C ASN A 1195 43.94 -0.01 12.78
N ALA A 1196 42.94 0.86 12.87
CA ALA A 1196 41.84 0.78 13.83
C ALA A 1196 40.56 1.40 13.24
N LEU A 1197 39.39 1.09 13.83
CA LEU A 1197 38.13 1.70 13.45
C LEU A 1197 38.20 3.23 13.64
N PRO A 1198 37.97 4.04 12.58
CA PRO A 1198 38.11 5.49 12.70
C PRO A 1198 36.98 6.19 13.43
N ARG A 1199 37.09 7.52 13.51
CA ARG A 1199 36.13 8.42 14.17
C ARG A 1199 36.00 9.75 13.42
N SER A 1200 34.97 10.52 13.73
CA SER A 1200 34.84 11.92 13.31
C SER A 1200 35.94 12.81 13.89
N GLY A 1201 36.49 13.69 13.06
CA GLY A 1201 37.44 14.76 13.41
C GLY A 1201 37.91 15.49 12.14
N PRO A 1202 38.70 16.58 12.26
CA PRO A 1202 39.27 17.25 11.09
C PRO A 1202 40.24 16.32 10.32
N PRO A 1203 40.28 16.36 8.97
CA PRO A 1203 41.08 15.44 8.15
C PRO A 1203 42.53 15.25 8.64
N ASP A 1204 43.30 16.34 8.77
CA ASP A 1204 44.71 16.31 9.18
C ASP A 1204 44.90 15.66 10.58
N SER A 1205 43.94 15.87 11.48
CA SER A 1205 43.95 15.27 12.82
C SER A 1205 43.67 13.76 12.80
N LEU A 1206 42.86 13.29 11.84
CA LEU A 1206 42.62 11.86 11.63
C LEU A 1206 43.82 11.19 10.97
N MET A 1207 44.45 11.82 9.97
CA MET A 1207 45.68 11.33 9.34
C MET A 1207 46.81 11.14 10.39
N ASP A 1208 46.96 12.06 11.34
CA ASP A 1208 47.92 11.90 12.45
C ASP A 1208 47.47 10.79 13.42
N MET A 1209 46.21 10.79 13.85
CA MET A 1209 45.66 9.81 14.78
C MET A 1209 45.80 8.35 14.31
N PHE A 1210 45.68 8.11 13.00
CA PHE A 1210 45.77 6.78 12.41
C PHE A 1210 47.15 6.46 11.78
N GLY A 1211 48.19 7.23 12.11
CA GLY A 1211 49.57 6.85 11.82
C GLY A 1211 50.03 7.07 10.37
N ILE A 1212 49.34 7.92 9.60
CA ILE A 1212 49.58 8.12 8.15
C ILE A 1212 49.89 9.58 7.76
N SER A 1213 50.04 10.47 8.74
CA SER A 1213 50.55 11.84 8.55
C SER A 1213 52.05 11.88 8.24
N ALA A 1214 52.53 13.00 7.71
CA ALA A 1214 53.94 13.26 7.44
C ALA A 1214 54.85 12.98 8.64
N LYS A 1215 54.38 13.25 9.87
CA LYS A 1215 55.08 12.93 11.13
C LYS A 1215 55.40 11.44 11.25
N HIS A 1216 54.41 10.59 11.03
CA HIS A 1216 54.57 9.14 11.13
C HIS A 1216 55.37 8.56 9.94
N ILE A 1217 55.27 9.17 8.76
CA ILE A 1217 56.14 8.85 7.62
C ILE A 1217 57.61 9.17 7.97
N ILE A 1218 57.90 10.33 8.58
CA ILE A 1218 59.25 10.70 9.04
C ILE A 1218 59.79 9.67 10.03
N GLU A 1219 59.01 9.32 11.05
CA GLU A 1219 59.36 8.32 12.07
C GLU A 1219 59.71 6.96 11.44
N ALA A 1220 58.85 6.44 10.57
CA ALA A 1220 59.07 5.17 9.87
C ALA A 1220 60.28 5.21 8.92
N CYS A 1221 60.49 6.32 8.19
CA CYS A 1221 61.66 6.49 7.33
C CYS A 1221 62.98 6.50 8.10
N VAL A 1222 63.04 7.18 9.25
CA VAL A 1222 64.23 7.22 10.12
C VAL A 1222 64.53 5.82 10.69
N GLN A 1223 63.50 5.13 11.17
CA GLN A 1223 63.63 3.75 11.67
C GLN A 1223 64.13 2.80 10.57
N LEU A 1224 63.53 2.85 9.37
CA LEU A 1224 63.93 2.01 8.24
C LEU A 1224 65.34 2.36 7.72
N ALA A 1225 65.75 3.63 7.77
CA ALA A 1225 67.09 4.05 7.40
C ALA A 1225 68.18 3.47 8.32
N GLY A 1226 67.87 3.17 9.59
CA GLY A 1226 68.81 2.67 10.59
C GLY A 1226 69.51 3.77 11.39
N HIS A 1227 68.93 4.98 11.44
CA HIS A 1227 69.39 6.07 12.30
C HIS A 1227 68.59 6.08 13.60
N ALA A 1228 69.09 5.36 14.61
CA ALA A 1228 68.65 5.48 16.00
C ALA A 1228 69.50 6.53 16.74
#